data_AF-Q6C3W6-F1
#
_entry.id   AF-Q6C3W6-F1
#
_cell.length_a   1.000
_cell.length_b   1.000
_cell.length_c   1.000
_cell.angle_alpha   90.00
_cell.angle_beta   90.00
_cell.angle_gamma   90.00
#
_symmetry.space_group_name_H-M   'P 1'
#
loop_
_entity.id
_entity.type
_entity.pdbx_description
1 polymer ?
#
loop_
_entity_poly.entity_id
_entity_poly.type
_entity_poly.pdbx_seq_one_letter_code
_entity_poly.pdbx_strand_id
1 'polypeptide(L)'
;MIWIIFKRILHNTIMGVKRPLSKASQHESQSKKVKSEAKPEITSLADLESEDDDSEDDSEDDSGADDDSDEDKFSDKEEEISDNEHEEKPGRVSKKKAKLQLSAAEIKAAKEAAELFKSNIFKMQIDELLKELDVDEKHTKRIGKMLHRVHSIIAEIPKAGPFDVSRASKWASSQQVEIPWNRPSDKTQYKFAFAKPSDVNVVGSFALGSVNRLPGKERVAVDVSVTMPRELFQEKDFLNNRYLHKRAFYLTVLAAALKKELDCSVSYETLDDDIRPVVVLRGINKSDTDFGPKSPFYIRILPVIEEDVFDTKKLAPGRNCLRSKDGEEPPTPLYNSAILADMTTTRYLGFLKKTAKIVPAFVAAWRLGSLWLRQRGFSGAVGQGGFGAMEFGMLMAALLRSKQQLHAGYSSYQLFKGVVRFLAIEDLTRQTWTYSSALELSNDAHFEDNDTRLPCVLDSDTGLNIIAKVQPWAYDLIKHESRVSFDLLSDTTVDRFGLLFLRYIAEPKLYFDEVVRVPVTEIEGHPFTGSKKVQFSSFGNFFANNVYAVLKQGLDDRVACVSVSMETGQAWDIDAKFETSTTGEVSVGLLFTADCNRTVTHGPANDDAEACEAFRDFWGDKAELRRFADGSIKETTVWNGRGLVTSQIIRFVLENHVSPSCLADLYLSSDNYQTMITEVTDAHSKLISEALVNLTAAVNRIELPLVVKNILPASSALRSTDVSPALPFELNGDFFCDAIVQFESSSRWPEEIEAMEKTKLAFLLDMRKKLADQGYRVIVGFNDKQAFALVLTPEGFGFRLHIITETDELLVKHFVKDNANAALRHLAFRQFNDAPNHTRLITTMTTRYPLYGATVRLVKAWLDAHFMTAAFPQELWELIALQPFVSSAPYVPPQSISCAFNRVIAFLARWNWKENPLLLDVEVHPDPSRELAVQENLSDVTGTTTDSAVHAQMTAAFAKHRHLDPALRVPLFVATTRTKVEDGALWSAPKHEGAGIMLSGRLTALAKAAKQVIDTDGQFESLFSTSLAPYDFTIKLRKDQVPKKTSKYKNLQAIVKGTFPNDDGVVANSCNEARRFYDEISNTYAGACLFFSDVLAMDSGVIAGMWLPEAKEPRKFRVNLEYATVPDGSKVTLDQEGIISEIKRIGGDLINKVDVK
;
A
#
# COMPACT_ATOMS: atom_id res chain seq x y z
N MET A 1 20.77 1.64 5.95
CA MET A 1 20.73 1.50 7.43
C MET A 1 19.53 0.67 7.85
N ILE A 2 18.29 1.14 7.66
CA ILE A 2 17.06 0.39 8.02
C ILE A 2 17.01 -1.05 7.47
N TRP A 3 17.55 -1.33 6.27
CA TRP A 3 17.64 -2.70 5.75
C TRP A 3 18.63 -3.62 6.52
N ILE A 4 19.67 -3.05 7.13
CA ILE A 4 20.63 -3.78 7.98
C ILE A 4 20.02 -4.04 9.37
N ILE A 5 19.28 -3.05 9.89
CA ILE A 5 18.42 -3.14 11.09
C ILE A 5 17.41 -4.29 10.90
N PHE A 6 16.63 -4.25 9.82
CA PHE A 6 15.67 -5.31 9.46
C PHE A 6 16.34 -6.69 9.40
N LYS A 7 17.51 -6.80 8.76
CA LYS A 7 18.26 -8.07 8.70
C LYS A 7 18.79 -8.55 10.06
N ARG A 8 19.09 -7.65 11.01
CA ARG A 8 19.44 -8.01 12.39
C ARG A 8 18.23 -8.50 13.18
N ILE A 9 17.14 -7.75 13.16
CA ILE A 9 15.89 -8.09 13.85
C ILE A 9 15.38 -9.46 13.36
N LEU A 10 15.36 -9.70 12.03
CA LEU A 10 14.99 -11.02 11.47
C LEU A 10 15.93 -12.13 11.95
N HIS A 11 17.24 -11.91 11.90
CA HIS A 11 18.23 -12.91 12.30
C HIS A 11 18.15 -13.25 13.80
N ASN A 12 17.97 -12.25 14.66
CA ASN A 12 17.77 -12.43 16.10
C ASN A 12 16.47 -13.16 16.41
N THR A 13 15.38 -12.83 15.70
CA THR A 13 14.07 -13.50 15.84
C THR A 13 14.15 -14.98 15.43
N ILE A 14 14.81 -15.29 14.31
CA ILE A 14 14.95 -16.67 13.79
C ILE A 14 15.92 -17.51 14.63
N MET A 15 16.98 -16.91 15.19
CA MET A 15 18.02 -17.62 15.95
C MET A 15 17.72 -17.79 17.45
N GLY A 16 16.57 -17.32 17.95
CA GLY A 16 16.22 -17.30 19.37
C GLY A 16 16.18 -18.66 20.09
N VAL A 17 16.15 -19.78 19.34
CA VAL A 17 16.05 -21.15 19.89
C VAL A 17 17.38 -21.91 19.76
N LYS A 18 18.40 -21.49 20.52
CA LYS A 18 19.60 -22.31 20.83
C LYS A 18 20.33 -21.77 22.08
N ARG A 19 20.19 -22.46 23.21
CA ARG A 19 21.01 -22.20 24.41
C ARG A 19 22.44 -22.70 24.18
N PRO A 20 23.49 -21.92 24.48
CA PRO A 20 24.86 -22.41 24.47
C PRO A 20 25.15 -23.23 25.74
N LEU A 21 25.74 -24.42 25.57
CA LEU A 21 26.29 -25.23 26.67
C LEU A 21 27.71 -24.75 27.01
N SER A 22 27.95 -24.33 28.25
CA SER A 22 29.28 -23.98 28.76
C SER A 22 29.87 -25.10 29.64
N LYS A 23 31.17 -25.37 29.49
CA LYS A 23 31.93 -26.33 30.31
C LYS A 23 32.84 -25.60 31.30
N ALA A 24 32.72 -25.93 32.59
CA ALA A 24 33.68 -25.65 33.67
C ALA A 24 33.28 -26.55 34.86
N SER A 25 33.98 -27.65 35.17
CA SER A 25 35.28 -27.77 35.89
C SER A 25 35.12 -27.90 37.42
N GLN A 26 36.00 -28.67 38.05
CA GLN A 26 35.81 -29.29 39.38
C GLN A 26 36.52 -28.54 40.53
N HIS A 27 36.28 -29.02 41.77
CA HIS A 27 36.94 -28.64 43.05
C HIS A 27 36.59 -27.23 43.60
N GLU A 28 36.43 -26.99 44.91
CA GLU A 28 36.44 -27.92 46.07
C GLU A 28 35.54 -27.47 47.25
N SER A 29 35.44 -28.35 48.25
CA SER A 29 34.55 -28.30 49.42
C SER A 29 34.83 -27.21 50.46
N GLN A 30 33.79 -26.79 51.19
CA GLN A 30 33.66 -27.09 52.64
C GLN A 30 32.24 -26.80 53.18
N SER A 31 31.91 -27.28 54.40
CA SER A 31 30.53 -27.38 54.90
C SER A 31 30.29 -26.76 56.28
N LYS A 32 29.06 -26.27 56.51
CA LYS A 32 28.26 -26.58 57.73
C LYS A 32 26.79 -26.15 57.63
N LYS A 33 25.94 -26.81 58.43
CA LYS A 33 24.46 -26.83 58.39
C LYS A 33 23.80 -25.65 59.12
N VAL A 34 22.61 -25.23 58.67
CA VAL A 34 21.35 -25.17 59.47
C VAL A 34 20.18 -25.63 58.55
N LYS A 35 19.01 -25.99 59.13
CA LYS A 35 17.90 -26.73 58.48
C LYS A 35 16.85 -25.84 57.77
N SER A 36 16.17 -26.45 56.77
CA SER A 36 14.71 -26.51 56.44
C SER A 36 13.83 -25.24 56.52
N GLU A 37 12.82 -25.02 55.67
CA GLU A 37 11.85 -25.94 55.03
C GLU A 37 11.64 -25.61 53.53
N ALA A 38 11.66 -26.60 52.62
CA ALA A 38 10.52 -27.36 52.03
C ALA A 38 9.85 -26.72 50.77
N LYS A 39 10.13 -27.30 49.59
CA LYS A 39 9.27 -27.22 48.38
C LYS A 39 8.26 -28.39 48.37
N PRO A 40 7.40 -28.50 47.34
CA PRO A 40 7.76 -29.46 46.27
C PRO A 40 7.78 -28.86 44.86
N GLU A 41 8.56 -29.48 43.97
CA GLU A 41 8.56 -29.27 42.53
C GLU A 41 8.06 -30.54 41.81
N ILE A 42 7.51 -30.37 40.62
CA ILE A 42 7.04 -31.48 39.76
C ILE A 42 8.18 -31.88 38.82
N THR A 43 8.42 -33.18 38.64
CA THR A 43 9.47 -33.72 37.77
C THR A 43 8.90 -34.63 36.67
N SER A 44 9.16 -34.24 35.42
CA SER A 44 9.35 -35.05 34.19
C SER A 44 8.64 -36.39 34.01
N LEU A 45 7.98 -36.54 32.85
CA LEU A 45 7.73 -37.83 32.19
C LEU A 45 9.06 -38.54 31.86
N ALA A 46 9.03 -39.86 31.95
CA ALA A 46 9.84 -40.79 31.15
C ALA A 46 9.08 -42.13 31.04
N ASP A 47 9.36 -42.87 29.96
CA ASP A 47 9.16 -44.31 29.76
C ASP A 47 7.72 -44.90 29.89
N LEU A 48 7.20 -45.42 28.77
CA LEU A 48 6.87 -46.86 28.63
C LEU A 48 6.49 -47.24 27.19
N GLU A 49 7.31 -48.11 26.61
CA GLU A 49 6.99 -49.12 25.57
C GLU A 49 6.29 -50.32 26.29
N SER A 50 5.58 -51.29 25.70
CA SER A 50 5.01 -51.59 24.38
C SER A 50 4.09 -52.83 24.51
N GLU A 51 3.53 -53.34 23.39
CA GLU A 51 3.03 -54.73 23.18
C GLU A 51 1.69 -55.19 23.84
N ASP A 52 0.74 -55.55 22.96
CA ASP A 52 -0.09 -56.79 22.90
C ASP A 52 -1.05 -57.15 24.08
N ASP A 53 -2.22 -57.77 23.88
CA ASP A 53 -2.55 -59.00 23.13
C ASP A 53 -4.05 -59.05 22.66
N ASP A 54 -4.42 -60.03 21.84
CA ASP A 54 -5.72 -60.15 21.11
C ASP A 54 -6.85 -60.89 21.86
N SER A 55 -8.12 -60.66 21.45
CA SER A 55 -9.17 -61.70 21.43
C SER A 55 -10.40 -61.34 20.56
N GLU A 56 -10.74 -62.22 19.62
CA GLU A 56 -12.03 -62.30 18.88
C GLU A 56 -13.16 -62.77 19.86
N ASP A 57 -14.47 -62.88 19.56
CA ASP A 57 -15.15 -63.28 18.32
C ASP A 57 -16.70 -63.08 18.42
N ASP A 58 -17.40 -63.10 17.27
CA ASP A 58 -18.84 -63.44 17.00
C ASP A 58 -20.04 -62.86 17.84
N SER A 59 -21.30 -62.80 17.37
CA SER A 59 -21.97 -63.34 16.16
C SER A 59 -23.17 -62.48 15.65
N GLU A 60 -23.52 -62.68 14.37
CA GLU A 60 -24.85 -62.79 13.69
C GLU A 60 -26.19 -62.44 14.41
N ASP A 61 -27.33 -62.10 13.77
CA ASP A 61 -27.71 -61.51 12.44
C ASP A 61 -29.28 -61.34 12.40
N ASP A 62 -29.84 -60.93 11.24
CA ASP A 62 -31.22 -61.13 10.72
C ASP A 62 -32.32 -60.03 10.94
N SER A 63 -33.31 -60.12 10.04
CA SER A 63 -34.38 -59.22 9.56
C SER A 63 -35.63 -59.08 10.48
N GLY A 64 -36.60 -58.19 10.22
CA GLY A 64 -36.77 -57.11 9.22
C GLY A 64 -38.27 -56.88 8.85
N ALA A 65 -38.58 -55.81 8.10
CA ALA A 65 -39.90 -55.46 7.51
C ALA A 65 -41.09 -55.21 8.48
N ASP A 66 -42.10 -54.36 8.20
CA ASP A 66 -42.33 -53.30 7.20
C ASP A 66 -43.50 -52.39 7.69
N ASP A 67 -43.77 -51.30 6.94
CA ASP A 67 -45.07 -50.61 6.67
C ASP A 67 -45.17 -49.10 7.03
N ASP A 68 -45.85 -48.33 6.15
CA ASP A 68 -45.98 -46.84 6.12
C ASP A 68 -47.24 -46.34 6.94
N SER A 69 -47.72 -45.08 7.03
CA SER A 69 -47.51 -43.73 6.44
C SER A 69 -47.80 -42.65 7.54
N ASP A 70 -47.89 -41.30 7.42
CA ASP A 70 -47.89 -40.22 6.38
C ASP A 70 -47.04 -39.03 6.96
N GLU A 71 -46.53 -38.01 6.24
CA GLU A 71 -47.15 -36.87 5.50
C GLU A 71 -48.19 -35.99 6.27
N ASP A 72 -48.27 -34.65 6.17
CA ASP A 72 -47.32 -33.56 5.80
C ASP A 72 -47.97 -32.15 6.08
N LYS A 73 -47.22 -31.04 5.88
CA LYS A 73 -47.69 -29.63 5.63
C LYS A 73 -48.36 -28.84 6.78
N PHE A 74 -48.61 -27.51 6.70
CA PHE A 74 -47.77 -26.31 6.40
C PHE A 74 -48.61 -25.00 6.63
N SER A 75 -47.99 -23.84 6.95
CA SER A 75 -48.56 -22.44 6.85
C SER A 75 -49.79 -22.09 7.74
N ASP A 76 -50.27 -20.84 7.96
CA ASP A 76 -49.75 -19.44 7.79
C ASP A 76 -50.60 -18.43 8.62
N LYS A 77 -50.03 -17.26 9.00
CA LYS A 77 -50.63 -15.89 9.20
C LYS A 77 -51.97 -15.69 10.00
N GLU A 78 -52.48 -14.49 10.37
CA GLU A 78 -52.09 -13.05 10.29
C GLU A 78 -52.58 -12.24 11.54
N GLU A 79 -52.68 -10.89 11.47
CA GLU A 79 -52.98 -9.90 12.54
C GLU A 79 -54.52 -9.81 12.88
N GLU A 80 -55.11 -9.11 13.88
CA GLU A 80 -54.88 -7.84 14.62
C GLU A 80 -55.27 -7.99 16.15
N ILE A 81 -55.70 -7.05 17.03
CA ILE A 81 -56.02 -5.58 17.02
C ILE A 81 -55.79 -4.90 18.42
N SER A 82 -56.53 -3.84 18.78
CA SER A 82 -56.23 -2.77 19.77
C SER A 82 -56.88 -2.81 21.19
N ASP A 83 -56.19 -2.16 22.13
CA ASP A 83 -56.64 -1.27 23.23
C ASP A 83 -57.70 -1.66 24.30
N ASN A 84 -57.29 -1.56 25.58
CA ASN A 84 -57.76 -0.47 26.46
C ASN A 84 -56.88 -0.25 27.72
N GLU A 85 -57.02 0.93 28.34
CA GLU A 85 -56.22 1.39 29.50
C GLU A 85 -56.84 1.03 30.87
N HIS A 86 -56.02 0.96 31.92
CA HIS A 86 -56.27 1.65 33.20
C HIS A 86 -55.06 1.60 34.17
N GLU A 87 -55.11 2.41 35.22
CA GLU A 87 -53.99 2.72 36.13
C GLU A 87 -53.92 1.82 37.37
N GLU A 88 -52.71 1.57 37.91
CA GLU A 88 -52.36 1.92 39.31
C GLU A 88 -50.88 1.64 39.69
N LYS A 89 -50.44 2.21 40.82
CA LYS A 89 -49.11 2.09 41.46
C LYS A 89 -49.29 2.19 42.99
N PRO A 90 -48.31 1.80 43.85
CA PRO A 90 -47.33 0.71 43.74
C PRO A 90 -47.19 -0.11 45.05
N GLY A 91 -46.90 -1.42 44.98
CA GLY A 91 -46.66 -2.29 46.16
C GLY A 91 -45.29 -3.00 46.12
N ARG A 92 -44.41 -2.72 47.09
CA ARG A 92 -42.97 -3.06 47.00
C ARG A 92 -42.46 -3.99 48.11
N VAL A 93 -42.20 -5.26 47.78
CA VAL A 93 -41.25 -6.13 48.51
C VAL A 93 -40.33 -6.81 47.50
N SER A 94 -39.01 -6.76 47.73
CA SER A 94 -38.01 -7.10 46.70
C SER A 94 -37.23 -8.37 47.00
N LYS A 95 -37.08 -9.22 45.98
CA LYS A 95 -35.97 -10.19 45.85
C LYS A 95 -35.20 -9.86 44.58
N LYS A 96 -34.03 -9.23 44.72
CA LYS A 96 -33.14 -8.93 43.60
C LYS A 96 -32.52 -10.24 43.07
N LYS A 97 -32.78 -10.60 41.80
CA LYS A 97 -31.78 -11.34 41.01
C LYS A 97 -30.71 -10.32 40.60
N ALA A 98 -29.48 -10.47 41.08
CA ALA A 98 -28.37 -9.66 40.60
C ALA A 98 -27.94 -10.17 39.22
N LYS A 99 -27.86 -9.27 38.22
CA LYS A 99 -27.04 -9.56 37.03
C LYS A 99 -25.57 -9.50 37.48
N LEU A 100 -24.83 -10.58 37.25
CA LEU A 100 -23.37 -10.58 37.36
C LEU A 100 -22.82 -9.66 36.25
N GLN A 101 -22.42 -8.44 36.63
CA GLN A 101 -21.54 -7.62 35.81
C GLN A 101 -20.12 -8.10 36.09
N LEU A 102 -19.39 -8.55 35.06
CA LEU A 102 -17.95 -8.81 35.20
C LEU A 102 -17.27 -7.51 35.62
N SER A 103 -16.32 -7.61 36.54
CA SER A 103 -15.55 -6.44 36.98
C SER A 103 -14.65 -5.94 35.85
N ALA A 104 -14.36 -4.63 35.89
CA ALA A 104 -13.39 -4.05 34.97
C ALA A 104 -11.99 -4.69 35.09
N ALA A 105 -11.68 -5.32 36.23
CA ALA A 105 -10.43 -6.07 36.45
C ALA A 105 -10.42 -7.40 35.67
N GLU A 106 -11.53 -8.16 35.66
CA GLU A 106 -11.66 -9.40 34.89
C GLU A 106 -11.67 -9.14 33.39
N ILE A 107 -12.41 -8.11 32.93
CA ILE A 107 -12.42 -7.68 31.52
C ILE A 107 -11.01 -7.23 31.09
N LYS A 108 -10.28 -6.54 31.96
CA LYS A 108 -8.88 -6.16 31.71
C LYS A 108 -7.96 -7.39 31.65
N ALA A 109 -8.06 -8.31 32.60
CA ALA A 109 -7.23 -9.52 32.64
C ALA A 109 -7.46 -10.42 31.41
N ALA A 110 -8.70 -10.56 30.94
CA ALA A 110 -9.02 -11.28 29.72
C ALA A 110 -8.37 -10.64 28.48
N LYS A 111 -8.40 -9.31 28.36
CA LYS A 111 -7.72 -8.58 27.28
C LYS A 111 -6.20 -8.69 27.36
N GLU A 112 -5.62 -8.54 28.55
CA GLU A 112 -4.17 -8.68 28.76
C GLU A 112 -3.68 -10.11 28.50
N ALA A 113 -4.50 -11.13 28.77
CA ALA A 113 -4.21 -12.52 28.40
C ALA A 113 -4.28 -12.75 26.88
N ALA A 114 -5.30 -12.22 26.20
CA ALA A 114 -5.45 -12.35 24.74
C ALA A 114 -4.34 -11.61 23.96
N GLU A 115 -3.93 -10.42 24.38
CA GLU A 115 -2.83 -9.68 23.75
C GLU A 115 -1.43 -10.15 24.17
N LEU A 116 -1.30 -11.03 25.18
CA LEU A 116 -0.03 -11.31 25.88
C LEU A 116 1.11 -11.74 24.94
N PHE A 117 0.82 -12.65 24.00
CA PHE A 117 1.83 -13.20 23.08
C PHE A 117 2.34 -12.14 22.09
N LYS A 118 1.44 -11.45 21.40
CA LYS A 118 1.80 -10.35 20.48
C LYS A 118 2.50 -9.22 21.23
N SER A 119 2.03 -8.85 22.42
CA SER A 119 2.61 -7.82 23.28
C SER A 119 4.07 -8.15 23.66
N ASN A 120 4.39 -9.41 23.98
CA ASN A 120 5.76 -9.82 24.27
C ASN A 120 6.70 -9.75 23.06
N ILE A 121 6.25 -10.16 21.86
CA ILE A 121 7.05 -10.07 20.64
C ILE A 121 7.26 -8.60 20.25
N PHE A 122 6.17 -7.81 20.18
CA PHE A 122 6.25 -6.37 19.88
C PHE A 122 7.13 -5.64 20.89
N LYS A 123 7.06 -5.97 22.18
CA LYS A 123 7.94 -5.39 23.20
C LYS A 123 9.42 -5.68 22.91
N MET A 124 9.79 -6.91 22.57
CA MET A 124 11.17 -7.26 22.22
C MET A 124 11.66 -6.46 21.00
N GLN A 125 10.82 -6.34 19.98
CA GLN A 125 11.12 -5.58 18.76
C GLN A 125 11.21 -4.06 19.02
N ILE A 126 10.35 -3.51 19.88
CA ILE A 126 10.40 -2.11 20.36
C ILE A 126 11.71 -1.87 21.14
N ASP A 127 12.06 -2.79 22.06
CA ASP A 127 13.26 -2.69 22.88
C ASP A 127 14.54 -2.85 22.04
N GLU A 128 14.52 -3.52 20.88
CA GLU A 128 15.63 -3.54 19.92
C GLU A 128 15.67 -2.27 19.06
N LEU A 129 14.52 -1.88 18.48
CA LEU A 129 14.38 -0.70 17.62
C LEU A 129 14.78 0.60 18.33
N LEU A 130 14.34 0.82 19.57
CA LEU A 130 14.66 2.04 20.32
C LEU A 130 16.17 2.18 20.56
N LYS A 131 16.91 1.08 20.79
CA LYS A 131 18.37 1.08 20.94
C LYS A 131 19.09 1.45 19.65
N GLU A 132 18.60 0.99 18.49
CA GLU A 132 19.21 1.37 17.19
C GLU A 132 18.82 2.79 16.74
N LEU A 133 17.73 3.34 17.28
CA LEU A 133 17.32 4.74 17.11
C LEU A 133 17.96 5.72 18.10
N ASP A 134 18.77 5.25 19.06
CA ASP A 134 19.45 6.13 20.01
C ASP A 134 20.52 7.00 19.34
N VAL A 135 20.70 8.22 19.86
CA VAL A 135 21.78 9.12 19.45
C VAL A 135 23.00 8.88 20.33
N ASP A 136 24.14 8.58 19.71
CA ASP A 136 25.44 8.43 20.39
C ASP A 136 25.74 9.66 21.28
N GLU A 137 25.91 9.40 22.57
CA GLU A 137 26.17 10.36 23.64
C GLU A 137 27.27 11.37 23.32
N LYS A 138 28.26 10.99 22.49
CA LYS A 138 29.31 11.90 22.00
C LYS A 138 28.74 13.09 21.23
N HIS A 139 27.69 12.88 20.43
CA HIS A 139 27.02 13.95 19.70
C HIS A 139 26.20 14.83 20.65
N THR A 140 25.52 14.23 21.63
CA THR A 140 24.75 14.95 22.67
C THR A 140 25.66 15.85 23.52
N LYS A 141 26.85 15.37 23.92
CA LYS A 141 27.86 16.16 24.63
C LYS A 141 28.45 17.29 23.77
N ARG A 142 28.65 17.05 22.47
CA ARG A 142 29.15 18.04 21.51
C ARG A 142 28.14 19.16 21.24
N ILE A 143 26.86 18.84 20.97
CA ILE A 143 25.82 19.85 20.78
C ILE A 143 25.58 20.65 22.07
N GLY A 144 25.71 20.03 23.25
CA GLY A 144 25.69 20.74 24.54
C GLY A 144 26.69 21.90 24.64
N LYS A 145 27.95 21.69 24.23
CA LYS A 145 28.94 22.78 24.16
C LYS A 145 28.50 23.92 23.23
N MET A 146 27.97 23.58 22.05
CA MET A 146 27.51 24.56 21.07
C MET A 146 26.34 25.38 21.62
N LEU A 147 25.39 24.74 22.31
CA LEU A 147 24.28 25.41 22.99
C LEU A 147 24.77 26.37 24.08
N HIS A 148 25.78 25.99 24.87
CA HIS A 148 26.41 26.91 25.83
C HIS A 148 27.07 28.12 25.14
N ARG A 149 27.76 27.94 24.00
CA ARG A 149 28.33 29.06 23.23
C ARG A 149 27.25 29.98 22.66
N VAL A 150 26.18 29.41 22.11
CA VAL A 150 25.01 30.18 21.63
C VAL A 150 24.37 30.98 22.77
N HIS A 151 24.18 30.38 23.94
CA HIS A 151 23.68 31.06 25.13
C HIS A 151 24.59 32.23 25.56
N SER A 152 25.91 32.02 25.62
CA SER A 152 26.87 33.09 25.97
C SER A 152 26.79 34.27 25.00
N ILE A 153 26.76 34.02 23.69
CA ILE A 153 26.64 35.07 22.67
C ILE A 153 25.33 35.85 22.88
N ILE A 154 24.19 35.16 23.05
CA ILE A 154 22.88 35.78 23.25
C ILE A 154 22.84 36.63 24.53
N ALA A 155 23.49 36.18 25.61
CA ALA A 155 23.57 36.90 26.87
C ALA A 155 24.43 38.18 26.79
N GLU A 156 25.34 38.29 25.81
CA GLU A 156 26.23 39.45 25.65
C GLU A 156 25.69 40.53 24.71
N ILE A 157 24.67 40.25 23.90
CA ILE A 157 24.10 41.21 22.92
C ILE A 157 23.67 42.53 23.60
N PRO A 158 24.10 43.71 23.08
CA PRO A 158 23.72 45.02 23.62
C PRO A 158 22.25 45.37 23.30
N LYS A 159 21.63 46.25 24.12
CA LYS A 159 20.30 46.79 23.80
C LYS A 159 20.33 47.59 22.48
N ALA A 160 19.28 47.46 21.67
CA ALA A 160 19.11 48.21 20.42
C ALA A 160 17.70 48.81 20.32
N GLY A 161 17.53 49.87 19.52
CA GLY A 161 16.28 50.63 19.47
C GLY A 161 16.12 51.64 20.62
N PRO A 162 14.92 52.23 20.79
CA PRO A 162 13.74 52.08 19.94
C PRO A 162 13.92 52.73 18.56
N PHE A 163 13.50 52.03 17.50
CA PHE A 163 13.54 52.46 16.11
C PHE A 163 12.15 52.50 15.48
N ASP A 164 11.92 53.40 14.53
CA ASP A 164 10.85 53.29 13.52
C ASP A 164 11.21 52.28 12.42
N VAL A 165 10.27 52.02 11.49
CA VAL A 165 10.46 51.05 10.38
C VAL A 165 11.71 51.37 9.55
N SER A 166 11.84 52.62 9.10
CA SER A 166 12.96 53.05 8.26
C SER A 166 14.31 53.01 8.98
N ARG A 167 14.36 53.32 10.28
CA ARG A 167 15.57 53.19 11.11
C ARG A 167 15.90 51.74 11.44
N ALA A 168 14.89 50.88 11.61
CA ALA A 168 15.08 49.44 11.81
C ALA A 168 15.65 48.76 10.56
N SER A 169 15.11 49.03 9.36
CA SER A 169 15.68 48.55 8.10
C SER A 169 17.12 49.03 7.91
N LYS A 170 17.40 50.33 8.10
CA LYS A 170 18.77 50.87 8.01
C LYS A 170 19.73 50.24 9.03
N TRP A 171 19.24 49.87 10.21
CA TRP A 171 20.04 49.15 11.20
C TRP A 171 20.39 47.74 10.69
N ALA A 172 19.41 46.97 10.21
CA ALA A 172 19.61 45.62 9.70
C ALA A 172 20.61 45.59 8.53
N SER A 173 20.43 46.47 7.53
CA SER A 173 21.36 46.57 6.39
C SER A 173 22.78 46.94 6.82
N SER A 174 22.96 47.68 7.93
CA SER A 174 24.29 48.00 8.46
C SER A 174 24.99 46.80 9.12
N GLN A 175 24.23 45.76 9.49
CA GLN A 175 24.73 44.48 10.02
C GLN A 175 24.81 43.38 8.95
N GLN A 176 24.63 43.72 7.66
CA GLN A 176 24.59 42.76 6.55
C GLN A 176 23.54 41.64 6.76
N VAL A 177 22.35 42.02 7.20
CA VAL A 177 21.15 41.17 7.29
C VAL A 177 19.91 41.96 6.87
N GLU A 178 18.84 41.26 6.51
CA GLU A 178 17.52 41.83 6.27
C GLU A 178 16.52 41.29 7.32
N ILE A 179 15.43 42.02 7.54
CA ILE A 179 14.39 41.64 8.52
C ILE A 179 13.36 40.73 7.83
N PRO A 180 13.10 39.51 8.34
CA PRO A 180 12.15 38.59 7.72
C PRO A 180 10.71 38.98 8.08
N TRP A 181 10.16 39.96 7.38
CA TRP A 181 8.84 40.52 7.66
C TRP A 181 8.07 40.95 6.40
N ASN A 182 6.74 40.89 6.46
CA ASN A 182 5.89 41.66 5.57
C ASN A 182 5.96 43.13 6.01
N ARG A 183 6.90 43.91 5.42
CA ARG A 183 7.31 45.22 5.94
C ARG A 183 6.11 46.12 6.32
N PRO A 184 5.98 46.55 7.59
CA PRO A 184 4.92 47.47 8.00
C PRO A 184 5.07 48.85 7.35
N SER A 185 3.95 49.54 7.16
CA SER A 185 3.94 50.93 6.65
C SER A 185 4.73 51.85 7.57
N ASP A 186 5.58 52.73 7.01
CA ASP A 186 6.36 53.72 7.78
C ASP A 186 5.50 54.69 8.63
N LYS A 187 4.18 54.71 8.43
CA LYS A 187 3.20 55.43 9.28
C LYS A 187 2.84 54.70 10.58
N THR A 188 3.41 53.53 10.89
CA THR A 188 3.11 52.79 12.13
C THR A 188 3.64 53.50 13.39
N GLN A 189 2.81 53.51 14.44
CA GLN A 189 3.08 54.24 15.69
C GLN A 189 4.02 53.49 16.66
N TYR A 190 3.96 52.15 16.66
CA TYR A 190 4.84 51.31 17.49
C TYR A 190 6.29 51.34 17.00
N LYS A 191 7.21 50.93 17.87
CA LYS A 191 8.67 50.94 17.65
C LYS A 191 9.28 49.57 17.84
N PHE A 192 10.44 49.36 17.25
CA PHE A 192 11.23 48.12 17.28
C PHE A 192 12.43 48.30 18.20
N ALA A 193 12.65 47.34 19.09
CA ALA A 193 13.75 47.37 20.06
C ALA A 193 14.18 45.95 20.41
N PHE A 194 15.41 45.84 20.93
CA PHE A 194 15.99 44.62 21.48
C PHE A 194 16.46 44.89 22.90
N ALA A 195 16.05 44.02 23.81
CA ALA A 195 16.56 43.90 25.17
C ALA A 195 17.06 42.46 25.38
N LYS A 196 18.02 42.26 26.30
CA LYS A 196 18.49 40.93 26.67
C LYS A 196 17.30 40.04 27.09
N PRO A 197 17.22 38.78 26.65
CA PRO A 197 16.07 37.93 26.92
C PRO A 197 15.87 37.67 28.42
N SER A 198 14.63 37.45 28.84
CA SER A 198 14.30 37.06 30.22
C SER A 198 14.88 35.68 30.57
N ASP A 199 14.88 34.77 29.60
CA ASP A 199 15.27 33.36 29.74
C ASP A 199 15.67 32.77 28.37
N VAL A 200 16.50 31.73 28.37
CA VAL A 200 16.99 31.00 27.18
C VAL A 200 17.02 29.50 27.47
N ASN A 201 16.00 28.78 27.02
CA ASN A 201 15.82 27.35 27.27
C ASN A 201 16.01 26.50 26.01
N VAL A 202 16.44 25.25 26.21
CA VAL A 202 16.31 24.20 25.19
C VAL A 202 14.92 23.57 25.33
N VAL A 203 14.20 23.42 24.22
CA VAL A 203 12.80 22.97 24.18
C VAL A 203 12.62 21.80 23.20
N GLY A 204 11.37 21.41 22.92
CA GLY A 204 11.02 20.33 22.00
C GLY A 204 11.51 18.95 22.44
N SER A 205 11.54 18.00 21.49
CA SER A 205 11.87 16.59 21.76
C SER A 205 13.28 16.39 22.34
N PHE A 206 14.24 17.25 21.99
CA PHE A 206 15.62 17.14 22.48
C PHE A 206 15.69 17.39 23.99
N ALA A 207 14.97 18.39 24.51
CA ALA A 207 14.91 18.72 25.94
C ALA A 207 14.23 17.66 26.82
N LEU A 208 13.61 16.65 26.18
CA LEU A 208 12.84 15.58 26.81
C LEU A 208 13.42 14.17 26.51
N GLY A 209 14.51 14.08 25.74
CA GLY A 209 15.11 12.79 25.35
C GLY A 209 14.26 11.96 24.38
N SER A 210 13.20 12.52 23.80
CA SER A 210 12.30 11.84 22.85
C SER A 210 12.77 11.91 21.39
N VAL A 211 14.05 12.22 21.16
CA VAL A 211 14.67 12.26 19.83
C VAL A 211 14.98 10.85 19.30
N ASN A 212 14.63 10.62 18.04
CA ASN A 212 15.11 9.49 17.26
C ASN A 212 16.26 9.92 16.33
N ARG A 213 17.26 9.06 16.18
CA ARG A 213 18.29 9.18 15.14
C ARG A 213 17.67 9.03 13.75
N LEU A 214 17.92 10.00 12.87
CA LEU A 214 17.44 9.99 11.49
C LEU A 214 18.40 9.25 10.53
N PRO A 215 17.88 8.66 9.43
CA PRO A 215 18.70 8.00 8.41
C PRO A 215 19.33 9.01 7.42
N GLY A 216 20.36 8.57 6.69
CA GLY A 216 20.89 9.28 5.53
C GLY A 216 21.67 10.56 5.87
N LYS A 217 21.26 11.68 5.26
CA LYS A 217 21.85 13.03 5.46
C LYS A 217 20.97 13.94 6.33
N GLU A 218 19.79 13.46 6.73
CA GLU A 218 18.83 14.24 7.50
C GLU A 218 19.34 14.53 8.91
N ARG A 219 18.80 15.59 9.53
CA ARG A 219 19.24 16.08 10.83
C ARG A 219 18.05 16.39 11.71
N VAL A 220 18.24 16.23 13.02
CA VAL A 220 17.25 16.56 14.06
C VAL A 220 17.37 18.04 14.42
N ALA A 221 16.23 18.72 14.55
CA ALA A 221 16.16 20.07 15.11
C ALA A 221 16.40 20.04 16.63
N VAL A 222 17.28 20.91 17.11
CA VAL A 222 17.42 21.24 18.52
C VAL A 222 16.87 22.65 18.71
N ASP A 223 15.68 22.73 19.28
CA ASP A 223 14.93 23.97 19.41
C ASP A 223 15.37 24.73 20.67
N VAL A 224 15.67 26.02 20.52
CA VAL A 224 16.10 26.92 21.60
C VAL A 224 15.14 28.09 21.67
N SER A 225 14.36 28.17 22.74
CA SER A 225 13.42 29.27 23.00
C SER A 225 14.14 30.43 23.68
N VAL A 226 13.99 31.64 23.13
CA VAL A 226 14.59 32.88 23.62
C VAL A 226 13.45 33.83 24.02
N THR A 227 13.26 34.04 25.32
CA THR A 227 12.11 34.76 25.86
C THR A 227 12.29 36.27 25.73
N MET A 228 11.50 36.90 24.87
CA MET A 228 11.48 38.36 24.69
C MET A 228 10.88 39.05 25.92
N PRO A 229 11.57 40.02 26.55
CA PRO A 229 11.07 40.66 27.77
C PRO A 229 9.77 41.42 27.57
N ARG A 230 8.90 41.36 28.59
CA ARG A 230 7.62 42.07 28.63
C ARG A 230 7.72 43.59 28.39
N GLU A 231 8.85 44.22 28.75
CA GLU A 231 9.12 45.65 28.49
C GLU A 231 9.09 46.04 26.99
N LEU A 232 9.15 45.07 26.08
CA LEU A 232 9.11 45.32 24.63
C LEU A 232 7.68 45.41 24.05
N PHE A 233 6.63 45.08 24.81
CA PHE A 233 5.27 44.89 24.30
C PHE A 233 4.23 45.85 24.90
N GLN A 234 3.14 46.05 24.16
CA GLN A 234 1.94 46.77 24.57
C GLN A 234 0.73 45.81 24.53
N GLU A 235 -0.27 46.01 25.38
CA GLU A 235 -1.47 45.15 25.51
C GLU A 235 -2.18 44.83 24.18
N LYS A 236 -2.02 45.67 23.15
CA LYS A 236 -2.68 45.55 21.84
C LYS A 236 -1.73 45.10 20.72
N ASP A 237 -0.53 44.63 21.05
CA ASP A 237 0.43 44.13 20.05
C ASP A 237 0.11 42.72 19.52
N PHE A 238 -0.85 42.02 20.13
CA PHE A 238 -1.42 40.82 19.52
C PHE A 238 -2.22 41.13 18.22
N LEU A 239 -2.63 42.38 17.99
CA LEU A 239 -3.40 42.76 16.80
C LEU A 239 -2.52 43.08 15.59
N ASN A 240 -3.03 42.78 14.39
CA ASN A 240 -2.54 43.26 13.09
C ASN A 240 -1.01 43.10 12.90
N ASN A 241 -0.49 41.89 13.15
CA ASN A 241 0.92 41.49 12.98
C ASN A 241 1.96 42.27 13.84
N ARG A 242 1.56 43.15 14.76
CA ARG A 242 2.49 44.00 15.54
C ARG A 242 3.51 43.17 16.32
N TYR A 243 3.03 42.11 17.01
CA TYR A 243 3.86 41.12 17.69
C TYR A 243 4.87 40.49 16.72
N LEU A 244 4.40 39.96 15.58
CA LEU A 244 5.25 39.30 14.59
C LEU A 244 6.32 40.23 14.00
N HIS A 245 6.01 41.51 13.77
CA HIS A 245 7.00 42.49 13.30
C HIS A 245 8.07 42.80 14.37
N LYS A 246 7.68 42.88 15.65
CA LYS A 246 8.64 43.02 16.77
C LYS A 246 9.50 41.76 16.93
N ARG A 247 8.89 40.59 16.82
CA ARG A 247 9.51 39.25 16.87
C ARG A 247 10.53 39.08 15.73
N ALA A 248 10.19 39.46 14.50
CA ALA A 248 11.08 39.43 13.35
C ALA A 248 12.28 40.39 13.50
N PHE A 249 12.07 41.61 14.01
CA PHE A 249 13.19 42.50 14.32
C PHE A 249 14.11 41.91 15.40
N TYR A 250 13.54 41.37 16.47
CA TYR A 250 14.31 40.72 17.55
C TYR A 250 15.13 39.53 17.02
N LEU A 251 14.50 38.70 16.18
CA LEU A 251 15.15 37.60 15.47
C LEU A 251 16.34 38.08 14.61
N THR A 252 16.18 39.21 13.93
CA THR A 252 17.24 39.82 13.09
C THR A 252 18.45 40.23 13.94
N VAL A 253 18.23 40.73 15.16
CA VAL A 253 19.31 41.07 16.08
C VAL A 253 20.06 39.82 16.57
N LEU A 254 19.33 38.73 16.85
CA LEU A 254 19.95 37.43 17.14
C LEU A 254 20.76 36.92 15.93
N ALA A 255 20.19 36.96 14.72
CA ALA A 255 20.83 36.51 13.49
C ALA A 255 22.16 37.24 13.22
N ALA A 256 22.18 38.57 13.35
CA ALA A 256 23.38 39.39 13.15
C ALA A 256 24.50 39.04 14.15
N ALA A 257 24.17 38.89 15.44
CA ALA A 257 25.14 38.51 16.46
C ALA A 257 25.72 37.10 16.21
N LEU A 258 24.87 36.15 15.82
CA LEU A 258 25.28 34.76 15.54
C LEU A 258 26.11 34.66 14.25
N LYS A 259 25.77 35.39 13.17
CA LYS A 259 26.55 35.50 11.92
C LYS A 259 27.98 35.99 12.18
N LYS A 260 28.17 36.84 13.19
CA LYS A 260 29.45 37.46 13.55
C LYS A 260 30.32 36.60 14.47
N GLU A 261 29.71 35.93 15.44
CA GLU A 261 30.44 35.22 16.52
C GLU A 261 30.51 33.68 16.35
N LEU A 262 29.87 33.10 15.32
CA LEU A 262 29.87 31.68 15.02
C LEU A 262 30.36 31.35 13.62
N ASP A 263 31.20 30.32 13.52
CA ASP A 263 31.66 29.73 12.26
C ASP A 263 30.68 28.64 11.81
N CYS A 264 29.47 29.06 11.43
CA CYS A 264 28.40 28.19 10.95
C CYS A 264 27.55 28.90 9.87
N SER A 265 26.81 28.11 9.08
CA SER A 265 25.77 28.65 8.21
C SER A 265 24.61 29.11 9.08
N VAL A 266 24.21 30.37 8.91
CA VAL A 266 23.08 31.01 9.58
C VAL A 266 22.09 31.39 8.49
N SER A 267 20.95 30.71 8.45
CA SER A 267 19.84 30.96 7.52
C SER A 267 18.57 31.33 8.29
N TYR A 268 17.60 31.93 7.62
CA TYR A 268 16.21 31.95 8.10
C TYR A 268 15.45 30.72 7.59
N GLU A 269 14.36 30.37 8.27
CA GLU A 269 13.42 29.30 7.93
C GLU A 269 12.04 29.67 8.52
N THR A 270 10.95 29.15 7.99
CA THR A 270 9.62 29.25 8.60
C THR A 270 9.43 28.17 9.66
N LEU A 271 8.92 28.53 10.85
CA LEU A 271 8.59 27.53 11.86
C LEU A 271 7.41 26.70 11.39
N ASP A 272 7.67 25.45 11.04
CA ASP A 272 6.65 24.47 10.65
C ASP A 272 5.74 24.97 9.50
N ASP A 273 6.33 25.75 8.57
CA ASP A 273 5.66 26.46 7.46
C ASP A 273 4.55 27.45 7.87
N ASP A 274 4.57 27.93 9.13
CA ASP A 274 3.70 29.00 9.60
C ASP A 274 4.33 30.40 9.50
N ILE A 275 3.57 31.41 9.93
CA ILE A 275 3.88 32.85 9.86
C ILE A 275 5.05 33.32 10.74
N ARG A 276 5.69 32.42 11.51
CA ARG A 276 6.78 32.72 12.44
C ARG A 276 8.15 32.36 11.83
N PRO A 277 8.95 33.33 11.36
CA PRO A 277 10.33 33.07 10.96
C PRO A 277 11.20 32.66 12.16
N VAL A 278 12.23 31.86 11.92
CA VAL A 278 13.21 31.38 12.90
C VAL A 278 14.63 31.45 12.33
N VAL A 279 15.63 31.45 13.21
CA VAL A 279 17.06 31.41 12.82
C VAL A 279 17.55 29.98 12.93
N VAL A 280 18.25 29.53 11.89
CA VAL A 280 18.67 28.15 11.73
C VAL A 280 20.19 28.08 11.58
N LEU A 281 20.83 27.35 12.50
CA LEU A 281 22.28 27.18 12.54
C LEU A 281 22.66 25.79 12.03
N ARG A 282 23.46 25.74 10.94
CA ARG A 282 23.90 24.49 10.31
C ARG A 282 25.44 24.47 10.21
N GLY A 283 26.06 23.40 10.73
CA GLY A 283 27.51 23.25 10.74
C GLY A 283 28.14 23.11 9.34
N ILE A 284 29.19 23.88 9.05
CA ILE A 284 29.85 23.95 7.72
C ILE A 284 31.26 23.36 7.69
N ASN A 285 32.06 23.54 8.74
CA ASN A 285 33.50 23.29 8.69
C ASN A 285 33.92 21.81 8.77
N LYS A 286 34.90 21.43 7.93
CA LYS A 286 35.49 20.08 7.87
C LYS A 286 36.51 19.79 8.99
N SER A 287 36.89 20.78 9.78
CA SER A 287 37.71 20.62 10.99
C SER A 287 36.99 19.80 12.06
N ASP A 288 37.73 19.19 12.99
CA ASP A 288 37.18 18.35 14.09
C ASP A 288 36.52 19.18 15.22
N THR A 289 35.99 20.34 14.87
CA THR A 289 35.43 21.37 15.76
C THR A 289 33.93 21.15 15.96
N ASP A 290 33.58 20.48 17.08
CA ASP A 290 32.30 20.35 17.81
C ASP A 290 30.92 20.37 17.08
N PHE A 291 30.69 21.18 16.02
CA PHE A 291 29.42 21.28 15.26
C PHE A 291 29.66 21.34 13.74
N GLY A 292 30.29 20.30 13.18
CA GLY A 292 30.59 20.21 11.73
C GLY A 292 29.43 19.73 10.82
N PRO A 293 29.65 19.60 9.50
CA PRO A 293 28.64 19.23 8.51
C PRO A 293 28.23 17.75 8.55
N LYS A 294 28.89 16.94 9.39
CA LYS A 294 28.48 15.56 9.72
C LYS A 294 27.67 15.48 11.03
N SER A 295 27.37 16.62 11.68
CA SER A 295 26.50 16.65 12.86
C SER A 295 25.10 16.10 12.52
N PRO A 296 24.55 15.17 13.30
CA PRO A 296 23.15 14.73 13.16
C PRO A 296 22.14 15.79 13.63
N PHE A 297 22.61 16.94 14.12
CA PHE A 297 21.80 18.03 14.64
C PHE A 297 21.93 19.31 13.80
N TYR A 298 20.87 20.11 13.82
CA TYR A 298 20.88 21.55 13.55
C TYR A 298 20.17 22.27 14.70
N ILE A 299 20.41 23.58 14.87
CA ILE A 299 19.77 24.36 15.95
C ILE A 299 18.74 25.30 15.31
N ARG A 300 17.51 25.34 15.83
CA ARG A 300 16.51 26.38 15.52
C ARG A 300 16.38 27.31 16.73
N ILE A 301 16.40 28.62 16.50
CA ILE A 301 16.24 29.64 17.55
C ILE A 301 14.88 30.30 17.39
N LEU A 302 14.07 30.18 18.46
CA LEU A 302 12.66 30.52 18.50
C LEU A 302 12.46 31.70 19.48
N PRO A 303 12.21 32.93 19.01
CA PRO A 303 11.76 34.01 19.89
C PRO A 303 10.37 33.68 20.44
N VAL A 304 10.22 33.70 21.76
CA VAL A 304 8.98 33.38 22.50
C VAL A 304 8.64 34.50 23.48
N ILE A 305 7.50 34.41 24.17
CA ILE A 305 7.06 35.40 25.17
C ILE A 305 6.52 34.73 26.44
N GLU A 306 6.43 35.51 27.51
CA GLU A 306 5.84 35.09 28.80
C GLU A 306 4.31 34.96 28.69
N GLU A 307 3.72 34.03 29.45
CA GLU A 307 2.31 33.61 29.34
C GLU A 307 1.29 34.74 29.63
N ASP A 308 1.69 35.78 30.37
CA ASP A 308 0.83 36.91 30.76
C ASP A 308 1.09 38.21 29.96
N VAL A 309 1.85 38.15 28.86
CA VAL A 309 2.10 39.30 27.96
C VAL A 309 0.82 39.76 27.25
N PHE A 310 -0.07 38.82 26.91
CA PHE A 310 -1.38 39.08 26.31
C PHE A 310 -2.49 38.31 27.04
N ASP A 311 -3.73 38.78 26.90
CA ASP A 311 -4.91 38.08 27.44
C ASP A 311 -5.33 36.94 26.51
N THR A 312 -5.18 35.70 26.97
CA THR A 312 -5.50 34.47 26.21
C THR A 312 -6.95 34.43 25.73
N LYS A 313 -7.90 35.04 26.45
CA LYS A 313 -9.32 35.09 26.05
C LYS A 313 -9.56 35.95 24.81
N LYS A 314 -8.64 36.87 24.49
CA LYS A 314 -8.64 37.65 23.24
C LYS A 314 -8.04 36.88 22.06
N LEU A 315 -7.31 35.79 22.33
CA LEU A 315 -6.67 34.89 21.36
C LEU A 315 -7.43 33.55 21.20
N ALA A 316 -8.63 33.40 21.74
CA ALA A 316 -9.44 32.21 21.50
C ALA A 316 -9.69 31.98 19.98
N PRO A 317 -9.86 30.74 19.51
CA PRO A 317 -9.95 30.43 18.07
C PRO A 317 -11.01 31.25 17.30
N GLY A 318 -12.18 31.46 17.89
CA GLY A 318 -13.28 32.27 17.33
C GLY A 318 -13.10 33.79 17.37
N ARG A 319 -11.90 34.33 17.65
CA ARG A 319 -11.62 35.78 17.66
C ARG A 319 -10.86 36.24 16.42
N ASN A 320 -11.23 37.40 15.87
CA ASN A 320 -10.41 38.12 14.90
C ASN A 320 -9.30 38.92 15.62
N CYS A 321 -8.05 38.73 15.18
CA CYS A 321 -6.91 39.56 15.57
C CYS A 321 -6.25 40.30 14.38
N LEU A 322 -6.75 40.12 13.16
CA LEU A 322 -6.28 40.79 11.94
C LEU A 322 -7.42 41.59 11.31
N ARG A 323 -7.52 42.86 11.69
CA ARG A 323 -8.62 43.74 11.31
C ARG A 323 -8.40 44.37 9.94
N SER A 324 -9.34 44.12 9.03
CA SER A 324 -9.45 44.79 7.74
C SER A 324 -9.92 46.25 7.91
N LYS A 325 -9.96 47.02 6.83
CA LYS A 325 -10.82 48.22 6.70
C LYS A 325 -12.10 47.95 5.92
N ASP A 326 -12.09 46.87 5.15
CA ASP A 326 -13.07 46.55 4.14
C ASP A 326 -13.81 45.28 4.61
N GLY A 327 -15.07 45.43 5.02
CA GLY A 327 -15.97 44.32 5.32
C GLY A 327 -15.72 43.59 6.66
N GLU A 328 -16.16 42.34 6.68
CA GLU A 328 -16.29 41.48 7.86
C GLU A 328 -14.94 41.16 8.55
N GLU A 329 -15.00 40.88 9.85
CA GLU A 329 -13.86 40.45 10.67
C GLU A 329 -13.93 38.93 10.98
N PRO A 330 -13.61 38.03 10.03
CA PRO A 330 -13.64 36.58 10.27
C PRO A 330 -12.64 36.16 11.36
N PRO A 331 -12.88 35.03 12.07
CA PRO A 331 -11.97 34.52 13.08
C PRO A 331 -10.60 34.16 12.49
N THR A 332 -9.54 34.31 13.28
CA THR A 332 -8.14 34.11 12.81
C THR A 332 -7.41 32.99 13.58
N PRO A 333 -7.95 31.75 13.61
CA PRO A 333 -7.49 30.70 14.53
C PRO A 333 -6.02 30.32 14.37
N LEU A 334 -5.50 30.26 13.14
CA LEU A 334 -4.08 29.99 12.85
C LEU A 334 -3.16 31.07 13.44
N TYR A 335 -3.46 32.34 13.18
CA TYR A 335 -2.70 33.48 13.70
C TYR A 335 -2.76 33.54 15.24
N ASN A 336 -3.95 33.35 15.81
CA ASN A 336 -4.12 33.39 17.26
C ASN A 336 -3.33 32.24 17.94
N SER A 337 -3.40 31.04 17.38
CA SER A 337 -2.70 29.86 17.88
C SER A 337 -1.18 29.97 17.76
N ALA A 338 -0.66 30.63 16.73
CA ALA A 338 0.77 30.91 16.60
C ALA A 338 1.29 31.82 17.72
N ILE A 339 0.52 32.84 18.13
CA ILE A 339 0.86 33.70 19.29
C ILE A 339 0.73 32.92 20.60
N LEU A 340 -0.37 32.16 20.80
CA LEU A 340 -0.56 31.35 22.00
C LEU A 340 0.55 30.29 22.17
N ALA A 341 1.03 29.66 21.09
CA ALA A 341 2.14 28.71 21.14
C ALA A 341 3.46 29.40 21.57
N ASP A 342 3.74 30.61 21.10
CA ASP A 342 4.89 31.40 21.55
C ASP A 342 4.74 31.85 23.03
N MET A 343 3.52 32.05 23.54
CA MET A 343 3.27 32.38 24.97
C MET A 343 3.38 31.17 25.92
N THR A 344 3.07 29.97 25.43
CA THR A 344 2.87 28.77 26.28
C THR A 344 3.99 27.73 26.19
N THR A 345 5.02 27.98 25.38
CA THR A 345 6.16 27.06 25.15
C THR A 345 6.78 26.54 26.46
N THR A 346 7.04 27.41 27.44
CA THR A 346 7.63 27.01 28.74
C THR A 346 6.65 26.17 29.59
N ARG A 347 5.36 26.53 29.58
CA ARG A 347 4.30 25.79 30.27
C ARG A 347 4.18 24.36 29.76
N TYR A 348 4.16 24.17 28.44
CA TYR A 348 4.08 22.83 27.84
C TYR A 348 5.34 21.99 28.04
N LEU A 349 6.53 22.61 28.04
CA LEU A 349 7.75 21.90 28.45
C LEU A 349 7.65 21.39 29.91
N GLY A 350 7.07 22.19 30.80
CA GLY A 350 6.77 21.79 32.19
C GLY A 350 5.77 20.64 32.29
N PHE A 351 4.65 20.74 31.55
CA PHE A 351 3.61 19.70 31.45
C PHE A 351 4.19 18.36 30.96
N LEU A 352 4.92 18.37 29.84
CA LEU A 352 5.55 17.18 29.27
C LEU A 352 6.61 16.57 30.19
N LYS A 353 7.45 17.41 30.84
CA LYS A 353 8.42 16.93 31.86
C LYS A 353 7.72 16.27 33.06
N LYS A 354 6.58 16.82 33.52
CA LYS A 354 5.76 16.24 34.60
C LYS A 354 5.16 14.89 34.18
N THR A 355 4.58 14.81 32.98
CA THR A 355 4.02 13.56 32.45
C THR A 355 5.09 12.47 32.26
N ALA A 356 6.25 12.80 31.68
CA ALA A 356 7.36 11.87 31.51
C ALA A 356 7.91 11.34 32.85
N LYS A 357 7.89 12.14 33.92
CA LYS A 357 8.27 11.72 35.28
C LYS A 357 7.24 10.80 35.94
N ILE A 358 5.96 10.93 35.61
CA ILE A 358 4.86 10.13 36.15
C ILE A 358 4.70 8.80 35.39
N VAL A 359 4.96 8.79 34.08
CA VAL A 359 4.73 7.65 33.17
C VAL A 359 6.04 7.27 32.48
N PRO A 360 6.83 6.32 33.01
CA PRO A 360 8.15 5.98 32.45
C PRO A 360 8.14 5.53 30.99
N ALA A 361 7.04 4.91 30.54
CA ALA A 361 6.86 4.47 29.16
C ALA A 361 6.56 5.62 28.16
N PHE A 362 6.27 6.83 28.64
CA PHE A 362 5.83 7.98 27.82
C PHE A 362 6.86 8.39 26.75
N VAL A 363 8.15 8.50 27.12
CA VAL A 363 9.22 8.89 26.19
C VAL A 363 9.42 7.83 25.10
N ALA A 364 9.30 6.55 25.45
CA ALA A 364 9.38 5.43 24.50
C ALA A 364 8.17 5.40 23.55
N ALA A 365 6.94 5.56 24.06
CA ALA A 365 5.73 5.65 23.26
C ALA A 365 5.76 6.85 22.29
N TRP A 366 6.30 7.98 22.74
CA TRP A 366 6.47 9.17 21.92
C TRP A 366 7.49 8.94 20.79
N ARG A 367 8.62 8.29 21.09
CA ARG A 367 9.60 7.88 20.05
C ARG A 367 8.98 6.93 19.02
N LEU A 368 8.09 6.03 19.41
CA LEU A 368 7.33 5.20 18.46
C LEU A 368 6.34 6.03 17.62
N GLY A 369 5.56 6.92 18.22
CA GLY A 369 4.65 7.82 17.49
C GLY A 369 5.36 8.74 16.50
N SER A 370 6.49 9.33 16.90
CA SER A 370 7.34 10.15 16.04
C SER A 370 7.91 9.38 14.85
N LEU A 371 8.21 8.09 15.00
CA LEU A 371 8.64 7.24 13.90
C LEU A 371 7.46 6.87 12.99
N TRP A 372 6.32 6.47 13.58
CA TRP A 372 5.10 6.09 12.86
C TRP A 372 4.60 7.21 11.94
N LEU A 373 4.55 8.46 12.43
CA LEU A 373 4.24 9.66 11.63
C LEU A 373 5.25 9.85 10.49
N ARG A 374 6.54 9.79 10.79
CA ARG A 374 7.62 9.96 9.81
C ARG A 374 7.54 8.94 8.66
N GLN A 375 7.22 7.69 8.96
CA GLN A 375 7.08 6.66 7.92
C GLN A 375 5.89 6.93 6.97
N ARG A 376 4.97 7.81 7.38
CA ARG A 376 3.75 8.23 6.68
C ARG A 376 3.87 9.64 6.09
N GLY A 377 5.07 10.22 6.08
CA GLY A 377 5.34 11.56 5.54
C GLY A 377 4.84 12.72 6.41
N PHE A 378 4.16 12.45 7.53
CA PHE A 378 3.67 13.49 8.42
C PHE A 378 4.79 14.16 9.21
N SER A 379 4.68 15.48 9.37
CA SER A 379 5.52 16.25 10.28
C SER A 379 4.73 17.38 10.94
N GLY A 380 5.39 18.18 11.79
CA GLY A 380 4.76 19.34 12.39
C GLY A 380 4.43 20.44 11.37
N ALA A 381 5.01 20.39 10.17
CA ALA A 381 4.89 21.43 9.17
C ALA A 381 3.53 21.40 8.44
N VAL A 382 2.94 22.56 8.15
CA VAL A 382 1.60 22.67 7.54
C VAL A 382 1.53 21.94 6.19
N GLY A 383 2.55 22.08 5.33
CA GLY A 383 2.62 21.38 4.03
C GLY A 383 2.82 19.85 4.12
N GLN A 384 3.09 19.34 5.33
CA GLN A 384 3.20 17.91 5.69
C GLN A 384 2.15 17.51 6.75
N GLY A 385 1.03 18.21 6.77
CA GLY A 385 -0.18 17.86 7.53
C GLY A 385 -0.29 18.45 8.93
N GLY A 386 0.71 19.18 9.42
CA GLY A 386 0.63 19.95 10.67
C GLY A 386 0.63 19.14 11.98
N PHE A 387 0.76 17.81 11.91
CA PHE A 387 0.73 16.89 13.04
C PHE A 387 2.03 16.08 13.13
N GLY A 388 2.97 16.57 13.92
CA GLY A 388 4.29 16.00 14.07
C GLY A 388 4.50 15.31 15.42
N ALA A 389 5.78 15.12 15.75
CA ALA A 389 6.17 14.52 17.01
C ALA A 389 5.66 15.30 18.22
N MET A 390 5.68 16.64 18.20
CA MET A 390 5.28 17.45 19.36
C MET A 390 3.78 17.33 19.62
N GLU A 391 2.98 17.36 18.56
CA GLU A 391 1.53 17.25 18.58
C GLU A 391 1.09 15.86 19.08
N PHE A 392 1.76 14.79 18.62
CA PHE A 392 1.56 13.43 19.15
C PHE A 392 1.90 13.33 20.65
N GLY A 393 3.04 13.90 21.07
CA GLY A 393 3.48 13.90 22.47
C GLY A 393 2.52 14.67 23.39
N MET A 394 2.03 15.83 22.92
CA MET A 394 1.03 16.64 23.60
C MET A 394 -0.33 15.94 23.70
N LEU A 395 -0.83 15.37 22.60
CA LEU A 395 -2.08 14.59 22.59
C LEU A 395 -2.00 13.39 23.54
N MET A 396 -0.90 12.63 23.51
CA MET A 396 -0.71 11.50 24.43
C MET A 396 -0.66 11.95 25.90
N ALA A 397 -0.06 13.10 26.19
CA ALA A 397 -0.02 13.66 27.55
C ALA A 397 -1.41 14.17 28.02
N ALA A 398 -2.21 14.71 27.11
CA ALA A 398 -3.60 15.09 27.36
C ALA A 398 -4.50 13.85 27.62
N LEU A 399 -4.37 12.81 26.80
CA LEU A 399 -5.07 11.52 26.96
C LEU A 399 -4.67 10.77 28.24
N LEU A 400 -3.50 11.06 28.81
CA LEU A 400 -3.06 10.58 30.13
C LEU A 400 -3.63 11.40 31.31
N ARG A 401 -4.19 12.60 31.07
CA ARG A 401 -4.96 13.35 32.08
C ARG A 401 -6.42 12.91 32.11
N SER A 402 -7.03 12.61 30.96
CA SER A 402 -8.38 12.06 30.88
C SER A 402 -8.39 10.57 31.25
N LYS A 403 -8.63 10.28 32.54
CA LYS A 403 -8.57 8.95 33.17
C LYS A 403 -9.37 7.81 32.50
N GLN A 404 -10.23 8.12 31.53
CA GLN A 404 -11.02 7.15 30.76
C GLN A 404 -10.31 6.63 29.50
N GLN A 405 -9.27 7.32 28.99
CA GLN A 405 -8.64 7.01 27.71
C GLN A 405 -7.31 6.26 27.86
N LEU A 406 -6.33 6.82 28.58
CA LEU A 406 -5.04 6.15 28.86
C LEU A 406 -4.77 5.96 30.36
N HIS A 407 -3.85 5.06 30.68
CA HIS A 407 -3.45 4.75 32.05
C HIS A 407 -1.93 4.81 32.24
N ALA A 408 -1.49 5.36 33.38
CA ALA A 408 -0.07 5.54 33.71
C ALA A 408 0.76 4.24 33.79
N GLY A 409 0.10 3.09 33.99
CA GLY A 409 0.74 1.77 34.02
C GLY A 409 0.85 1.06 32.66
N TYR A 410 0.44 1.69 31.56
CA TYR A 410 0.54 1.09 30.22
C TYR A 410 1.98 1.06 29.71
N SER A 411 2.31 -0.01 28.97
CA SER A 411 3.55 -0.14 28.20
C SER A 411 3.61 0.87 27.04
N SER A 412 4.80 1.06 26.46
CA SER A 412 5.01 1.94 25.30
C SER A 412 4.15 1.53 24.09
N TYR A 413 3.97 0.22 23.88
CA TYR A 413 3.06 -0.35 22.89
C TYR A 413 1.60 0.01 23.16
N GLN A 414 1.11 -0.18 24.40
CA GLN A 414 -0.27 0.12 24.78
C GLN A 414 -0.59 1.62 24.73
N LEU A 415 0.34 2.49 25.15
CA LEU A 415 0.21 3.94 25.00
C LEU A 415 0.10 4.34 23.52
N PHE A 416 1.01 3.84 22.67
CA PHE A 416 0.98 4.09 21.23
C PHE A 416 -0.33 3.58 20.57
N LYS A 417 -0.71 2.31 20.81
CA LYS A 417 -1.95 1.71 20.28
C LYS A 417 -3.20 2.47 20.76
N GLY A 418 -3.19 3.01 21.99
CA GLY A 418 -4.27 3.83 22.52
C GLY A 418 -4.41 5.19 21.82
N VAL A 419 -3.30 5.90 21.54
CA VAL A 419 -3.33 7.17 20.77
C VAL A 419 -3.78 6.93 19.33
N VAL A 420 -3.30 5.86 18.69
CA VAL A 420 -3.73 5.47 17.34
C VAL A 420 -5.22 5.10 17.31
N ARG A 421 -5.73 4.37 18.31
CA ARG A 421 -7.17 4.07 18.45
C ARG A 421 -8.01 5.34 18.60
N PHE A 422 -7.55 6.31 19.41
CA PHE A 422 -8.24 7.58 19.60
C PHE A 422 -8.38 8.34 18.27
N LEU A 423 -7.27 8.49 17.52
CA LEU A 423 -7.27 9.15 16.21
C LEU A 423 -8.09 8.40 15.13
N ALA A 424 -8.22 7.08 15.22
CA ALA A 424 -8.98 6.26 14.28
C ALA A 424 -10.50 6.41 14.43
N ILE A 425 -10.97 6.55 15.68
CA ILE A 425 -12.40 6.52 16.05
C ILE A 425 -12.95 7.95 16.16
N GLU A 426 -12.42 8.74 17.10
CA GLU A 426 -12.99 10.02 17.53
C GLU A 426 -13.01 11.05 16.40
N ASP A 427 -14.04 11.90 16.34
CA ASP A 427 -14.19 12.94 15.32
C ASP A 427 -13.95 14.35 15.89
N LEU A 428 -12.72 14.82 15.71
CA LEU A 428 -12.24 16.11 16.23
C LEU A 428 -12.75 17.32 15.42
N THR A 429 -13.53 17.10 14.35
CA THR A 429 -14.18 18.18 13.57
C THR A 429 -15.61 18.46 14.00
N ARG A 430 -16.27 17.49 14.67
CA ARG A 430 -17.68 17.59 15.12
C ARG A 430 -17.84 18.10 16.55
N GLN A 431 -16.85 17.89 17.41
CA GLN A 431 -16.89 18.28 18.82
C GLN A 431 -15.50 18.72 19.28
N THR A 432 -15.40 19.84 19.99
CA THR A 432 -14.14 20.26 20.60
C THR A 432 -13.75 19.31 21.74
N TRP A 433 -12.64 18.59 21.58
CA TRP A 433 -12.08 17.77 22.65
C TRP A 433 -11.24 18.62 23.59
N THR A 434 -11.50 18.57 24.90
CA THR A 434 -10.88 19.47 25.90
C THR A 434 -10.05 18.73 26.95
N TYR A 435 -8.98 19.37 27.43
CA TYR A 435 -8.17 18.91 28.56
C TYR A 435 -7.53 20.08 29.31
N SER A 436 -7.12 19.86 30.56
CA SER A 436 -6.32 20.83 31.33
C SER A 436 -4.83 20.48 31.29
N SER A 437 -3.99 21.43 30.90
CA SER A 437 -2.53 21.36 31.00
C SER A 437 -2.00 21.66 32.41
N ALA A 438 -2.81 22.24 33.30
CA ALA A 438 -2.40 22.80 34.57
C ALA A 438 -1.64 21.80 35.47
N LEU A 439 -0.72 22.37 36.25
CA LEU A 439 0.09 21.62 37.21
C LEU A 439 -0.70 21.30 38.49
N GLU A 440 -1.71 22.11 38.81
CA GLU A 440 -2.66 21.99 39.92
C GLU A 440 -4.09 22.13 39.37
N LEU A 441 -5.11 21.61 40.06
CA LEU A 441 -6.48 21.57 39.53
C LEU A 441 -7.24 22.87 39.81
N SER A 442 -7.40 23.70 38.78
CA SER A 442 -8.35 24.83 38.73
C SER A 442 -9.59 24.45 37.92
N ASN A 443 -10.79 24.75 38.43
CA ASN A 443 -12.05 24.37 37.79
C ASN A 443 -12.60 25.43 36.80
N ASP A 444 -12.03 26.64 36.76
CA ASP A 444 -12.68 27.82 36.16
C ASP A 444 -12.14 28.22 34.79
N ALA A 445 -12.32 27.36 33.78
CA ALA A 445 -12.16 27.75 32.37
C ALA A 445 -12.96 26.86 31.40
N HIS A 446 -14.25 27.18 31.23
CA HIS A 446 -15.02 26.74 30.08
C HIS A 446 -14.81 27.72 28.91
N PHE A 447 -14.20 27.23 27.83
CA PHE A 447 -14.31 27.86 26.51
C PHE A 447 -15.57 27.34 25.82
N GLU A 448 -16.25 28.20 25.05
CA GLU A 448 -17.42 27.84 24.24
C GLU A 448 -17.01 26.92 23.08
N ASP A 449 -17.92 26.04 22.63
CA ASP A 449 -17.61 25.09 21.54
C ASP A 449 -17.40 25.83 20.20
N ASN A 450 -16.51 25.30 19.38
CA ASN A 450 -15.81 26.08 18.36
C ASN A 450 -16.33 25.73 16.95
N ASP A 451 -17.37 26.44 16.50
CA ASP A 451 -18.13 26.28 15.23
C ASP A 451 -17.31 26.53 13.92
N THR A 452 -16.01 26.31 13.96
CA THR A 452 -15.09 26.52 12.82
C THR A 452 -14.93 25.30 11.91
N ARG A 453 -15.53 24.15 12.28
CA ARG A 453 -15.40 22.83 11.59
C ARG A 453 -13.95 22.31 11.42
N LEU A 454 -12.97 22.96 12.05
CA LEU A 454 -11.57 22.56 12.03
C LEU A 454 -11.25 21.54 13.15
N PRO A 455 -10.29 20.63 12.96
CA PRO A 455 -9.84 19.70 13.99
C PRO A 455 -9.44 20.41 15.28
N CYS A 456 -10.09 20.10 16.41
CA CYS A 456 -9.93 20.87 17.65
C CYS A 456 -9.60 20.00 18.88
N VAL A 457 -8.39 20.19 19.43
CA VAL A 457 -7.94 19.62 20.71
C VAL A 457 -7.46 20.78 21.60
N LEU A 458 -8.36 21.27 22.45
CA LEU A 458 -8.23 22.55 23.15
C LEU A 458 -7.73 22.36 24.60
N ASP A 459 -6.67 23.09 24.97
CA ASP A 459 -6.27 23.24 26.37
C ASP A 459 -7.20 24.24 27.07
N SER A 460 -7.97 23.77 28.05
CA SER A 460 -8.93 24.56 28.83
C SER A 460 -8.27 25.71 29.57
N ASP A 461 -6.99 25.63 29.90
CA ASP A 461 -6.34 26.63 30.74
C ASP A 461 -5.70 27.78 29.93
N THR A 462 -5.35 27.52 28.66
CA THR A 462 -4.62 28.46 27.80
C THR A 462 -5.40 28.90 26.56
N GLY A 463 -6.42 28.14 26.15
CA GLY A 463 -7.17 28.39 24.93
C GLY A 463 -6.44 28.00 23.63
N LEU A 464 -5.29 27.33 23.71
CA LEU A 464 -4.58 26.82 22.53
C LEU A 464 -5.21 25.53 22.02
N ASN A 465 -5.54 25.47 20.74
CA ASN A 465 -5.77 24.22 20.02
C ASN A 465 -4.41 23.62 19.63
N ILE A 466 -4.00 22.51 20.25
CA ILE A 466 -2.68 21.90 20.00
C ILE A 466 -2.52 21.29 18.61
N ILE A 467 -3.60 21.10 17.87
CA ILE A 467 -3.59 20.63 16.47
C ILE A 467 -4.03 21.72 15.48
N ALA A 468 -3.96 23.01 15.85
CA ALA A 468 -4.43 24.12 15.00
C ALA A 468 -3.79 24.18 13.59
N LYS A 469 -2.59 23.60 13.40
CA LYS A 469 -1.91 23.50 12.08
C LYS A 469 -2.56 22.48 11.15
N VAL A 470 -3.31 21.51 11.67
CA VAL A 470 -3.87 20.38 10.91
C VAL A 470 -5.06 20.85 10.07
N GLN A 471 -4.89 20.81 8.75
CA GLN A 471 -5.94 21.14 7.79
C GLN A 471 -6.90 19.95 7.60
N PRO A 472 -8.15 20.14 7.10
CA PRO A 472 -9.13 19.06 6.98
C PRO A 472 -8.60 17.82 6.21
N TRP A 473 -7.97 18.02 5.05
CA TRP A 473 -7.36 16.95 4.26
C TRP A 473 -6.26 16.16 4.98
N ALA A 474 -5.54 16.84 5.88
CA ALA A 474 -4.50 16.20 6.69
C ALA A 474 -5.14 15.39 7.82
N TYR A 475 -6.19 15.90 8.45
CA TYR A 475 -6.92 15.15 9.48
C TYR A 475 -7.59 13.89 8.92
N ASP A 476 -8.24 13.98 7.75
CA ASP A 476 -8.83 12.82 7.08
C ASP A 476 -7.78 11.74 6.77
N LEU A 477 -6.60 12.15 6.28
CA LEU A 477 -5.50 11.21 6.01
C LEU A 477 -4.91 10.62 7.31
N ILE A 478 -4.73 11.42 8.36
CA ILE A 478 -4.28 10.95 9.69
C ILE A 478 -5.29 9.95 10.26
N LYS A 479 -6.59 10.19 10.10
CA LYS A 479 -7.67 9.31 10.56
C LYS A 479 -7.69 8.00 9.77
N HIS A 480 -7.57 8.05 8.44
CA HIS A 480 -7.40 6.88 7.58
C HIS A 480 -6.18 6.05 8.01
N GLU A 481 -5.01 6.67 8.14
CA GLU A 481 -3.77 6.00 8.57
C GLU A 481 -3.85 5.43 9.98
N SER A 482 -4.58 6.10 10.88
CA SER A 482 -4.81 5.61 12.23
C SER A 482 -5.71 4.38 12.24
N ARG A 483 -6.70 4.30 11.36
CA ARG A 483 -7.57 3.12 11.18
C ARG A 483 -6.80 1.93 10.64
N VAL A 484 -6.10 2.10 9.51
CA VAL A 484 -5.24 1.06 8.92
C VAL A 484 -4.18 0.59 9.92
N SER A 485 -3.56 1.53 10.66
CA SER A 485 -2.59 1.19 11.70
C SER A 485 -3.22 0.48 12.90
N PHE A 486 -4.45 0.82 13.30
CA PHE A 486 -5.17 0.15 14.38
C PHE A 486 -5.52 -1.30 14.02
N ASP A 487 -5.93 -1.56 12.77
CA ASP A 487 -6.25 -2.90 12.29
C ASP A 487 -4.97 -3.77 12.24
N LEU A 488 -3.85 -3.23 11.74
CA LEU A 488 -2.53 -3.88 11.79
C LEU A 488 -2.00 -4.11 13.22
N LEU A 489 -2.36 -3.22 14.15
CA LEU A 489 -2.09 -3.40 15.59
C LEU A 489 -3.04 -4.41 16.24
N SER A 490 -4.12 -4.82 15.56
CA SER A 490 -5.15 -5.74 16.07
C SER A 490 -5.06 -7.17 15.49
N ASP A 491 -4.49 -7.33 14.30
CA ASP A 491 -4.08 -8.62 13.70
C ASP A 491 -3.23 -9.44 14.69
N THR A 492 -3.65 -10.67 15.02
CA THR A 492 -2.95 -11.56 15.96
C THR A 492 -2.17 -12.69 15.28
N THR A 493 -2.25 -12.84 13.95
CA THR A 493 -1.74 -14.02 13.22
C THR A 493 -0.50 -13.73 12.38
N VAL A 494 -0.29 -12.47 11.98
CA VAL A 494 0.88 -12.03 11.20
C VAL A 494 1.58 -10.84 11.87
N ASP A 495 2.92 -10.88 11.95
CA ASP A 495 3.68 -9.74 12.46
C ASP A 495 3.65 -8.53 11.49
N ARG A 496 3.07 -7.42 11.95
CA ARG A 496 2.98 -6.15 11.23
C ARG A 496 3.99 -5.10 11.67
N PHE A 497 4.88 -5.39 12.63
CA PHE A 497 5.85 -4.44 13.19
C PHE A 497 6.71 -3.77 12.11
N GLY A 498 7.22 -4.56 11.16
CA GLY A 498 8.02 -4.06 10.03
C GLY A 498 7.25 -3.10 9.10
N LEU A 499 5.96 -3.31 8.92
CA LEU A 499 5.10 -2.45 8.10
C LEU A 499 4.70 -1.16 8.82
N LEU A 500 4.54 -1.20 10.15
CA LEU A 500 4.17 -0.06 10.97
C LEU A 500 5.33 0.93 11.19
N PHE A 501 6.54 0.41 11.44
CA PHE A 501 7.67 1.22 11.95
C PHE A 501 8.93 1.21 11.08
N LEU A 502 9.17 0.19 10.23
CA LEU A 502 10.43 0.07 9.48
C LEU A 502 10.28 0.49 8.00
N ARG A 503 9.11 0.26 7.40
CA ARG A 503 8.81 0.65 6.02
C ARG A 503 8.35 2.12 5.96
N TYR A 504 8.96 2.92 5.09
CA TYR A 504 8.39 4.18 4.63
C TYR A 504 7.30 3.87 3.60
N ILE A 505 6.11 4.48 3.75
CA ILE A 505 4.92 4.13 2.95
C ILE A 505 4.35 5.30 2.14
N ALA A 506 4.68 6.55 2.51
CA ALA A 506 4.31 7.76 1.78
C ALA A 506 5.14 7.97 0.49
N GLU A 507 5.23 6.93 -0.34
CA GLU A 507 5.66 7.00 -1.75
C GLU A 507 4.39 7.29 -2.58
N PRO A 508 4.15 8.52 -3.11
CA PRO A 508 2.81 8.93 -3.55
C PRO A 508 2.16 7.99 -4.59
N LYS A 509 2.92 7.50 -5.57
CA LYS A 509 2.47 6.57 -6.63
C LYS A 509 2.23 5.12 -6.17
N LEU A 510 2.53 4.81 -4.91
CA LEU A 510 2.14 3.56 -4.23
C LEU A 510 1.04 3.80 -3.20
N TYR A 511 1.01 4.99 -2.60
CA TYR A 511 0.05 5.33 -1.57
C TYR A 511 -1.33 5.62 -2.18
N PHE A 512 -1.40 6.61 -3.08
CA PHE A 512 -2.62 7.11 -3.69
C PHE A 512 -2.97 6.36 -4.99
N ASP A 513 -4.25 6.33 -5.33
CA ASP A 513 -4.77 5.76 -6.58
C ASP A 513 -4.54 6.68 -7.77
N GLU A 514 -4.55 7.99 -7.52
CA GLU A 514 -4.16 9.04 -8.45
C GLU A 514 -3.31 10.09 -7.73
N VAL A 515 -2.26 10.56 -8.40
CA VAL A 515 -1.48 11.73 -7.98
C VAL A 515 -1.66 12.81 -9.05
N VAL A 516 -2.42 13.84 -8.70
CA VAL A 516 -2.55 15.06 -9.49
C VAL A 516 -1.47 16.03 -9.05
N ARG A 517 -0.84 16.76 -9.97
CA ARG A 517 -0.06 17.95 -9.61
C ARG A 517 -0.48 19.13 -10.45
N VAL A 518 -0.75 20.24 -9.78
CA VAL A 518 -1.35 21.45 -10.36
C VAL A 518 -0.35 22.60 -10.27
N PRO A 519 0.02 23.26 -11.38
CA PRO A 519 0.89 24.44 -11.33
C PRO A 519 0.18 25.58 -10.59
N VAL A 520 0.93 26.34 -9.78
CA VAL A 520 0.38 27.49 -9.04
C VAL A 520 0.15 28.66 -10.00
N THR A 521 -1.12 28.98 -10.26
CA THR A 521 -1.57 30.11 -11.10
C THR A 521 -2.38 31.11 -10.29
N GLU A 522 -2.66 32.29 -10.84
CA GLU A 522 -3.77 33.11 -10.33
C GLU A 522 -5.11 32.36 -10.55
N ILE A 523 -6.08 32.61 -9.66
CA ILE A 523 -7.41 31.98 -9.70
C ILE A 523 -8.39 33.01 -10.25
N GLU A 524 -9.03 32.66 -11.36
CA GLU A 524 -9.95 33.56 -12.06
C GLU A 524 -11.19 33.89 -11.22
N GLY A 525 -11.67 35.12 -11.29
CA GLY A 525 -12.74 35.65 -10.43
C GLY A 525 -12.41 35.76 -8.93
N HIS A 526 -11.27 35.23 -8.46
CA HIS A 526 -11.02 34.98 -7.04
C HIS A 526 -9.66 35.51 -6.52
N PRO A 527 -9.29 36.78 -6.77
CA PRO A 527 -8.00 37.34 -6.38
C PRO A 527 -7.72 37.23 -4.88
N PHE A 528 -6.44 37.05 -4.54
CA PHE A 528 -5.96 36.97 -3.15
C PHE A 528 -5.87 38.36 -2.52
N THR A 529 -7.01 38.92 -2.13
CA THR A 529 -7.17 40.28 -1.59
C THR A 529 -8.13 40.31 -0.38
N GLY A 530 -8.11 41.41 0.38
CA GLY A 530 -9.05 41.64 1.49
C GLY A 530 -9.02 40.54 2.55
N SER A 531 -10.21 40.04 2.91
CA SER A 531 -10.44 38.98 3.91
C SER A 531 -9.66 37.68 3.63
N LYS A 532 -9.36 37.34 2.37
CA LYS A 532 -8.54 36.15 2.04
C LYS A 532 -7.12 36.25 2.64
N LYS A 533 -6.54 37.45 2.72
CA LYS A 533 -5.24 37.70 3.36
C LYS A 533 -5.30 37.71 4.90
N VAL A 534 -6.50 37.63 5.48
CA VAL A 534 -6.75 37.48 6.92
C VAL A 534 -6.96 36.00 7.27
N GLN A 535 -7.61 35.23 6.38
CA GLN A 535 -7.87 33.81 6.56
C GLN A 535 -6.66 32.91 6.25
N PHE A 536 -5.95 33.17 5.14
CA PHE A 536 -4.84 32.33 4.68
C PHE A 536 -3.49 33.04 4.82
N SER A 537 -2.48 32.30 5.33
CA SER A 537 -1.15 32.84 5.64
C SER A 537 -0.27 33.14 4.41
N SER A 538 -0.53 32.49 3.28
CA SER A 538 0.22 32.66 2.03
C SER A 538 -0.69 32.47 0.82
N PHE A 539 -0.23 32.94 -0.36
CA PHE A 539 -0.94 32.71 -1.61
C PHE A 539 -1.02 31.21 -1.95
N GLY A 540 0.08 30.47 -1.78
CA GLY A 540 0.10 29.01 -1.98
C GLY A 540 -0.90 28.28 -1.07
N ASN A 541 -1.05 28.69 0.19
CA ASN A 541 -2.03 28.09 1.11
C ASN A 541 -3.47 28.41 0.71
N PHE A 542 -3.74 29.62 0.18
CA PHE A 542 -5.04 29.95 -0.41
C PHE A 542 -5.32 29.09 -1.67
N PHE A 543 -4.35 28.97 -2.58
CA PHE A 543 -4.46 28.15 -3.78
C PHE A 543 -4.69 26.67 -3.46
N ALA A 544 -3.93 26.10 -2.51
CA ALA A 544 -4.07 24.73 -2.04
C ALA A 544 -5.44 24.46 -1.39
N ASN A 545 -5.97 25.41 -0.61
CA ASN A 545 -7.34 25.33 -0.07
C ASN A 545 -8.41 25.37 -1.18
N ASN A 546 -8.23 26.21 -2.21
CA ASN A 546 -9.14 26.28 -3.35
C ASN A 546 -9.14 24.95 -4.11
N VAL A 547 -7.97 24.45 -4.51
CA VAL A 547 -7.82 23.15 -5.18
C VAL A 547 -8.38 22.00 -4.34
N TYR A 548 -8.18 22.00 -3.02
CA TYR A 548 -8.81 21.02 -2.12
C TYR A 548 -10.35 21.06 -2.18
N ALA A 549 -10.95 22.22 -1.96
CA ALA A 549 -12.40 22.37 -1.92
C ALA A 549 -13.04 22.01 -3.27
N VAL A 550 -12.46 22.55 -4.36
CA VAL A 550 -12.87 22.33 -5.75
C VAL A 550 -12.81 20.84 -6.12
N LEU A 551 -11.71 20.14 -5.82
CA LEU A 551 -11.60 18.70 -6.10
C LEU A 551 -12.48 17.85 -5.18
N LYS A 552 -12.65 18.22 -3.90
CA LYS A 552 -13.50 17.46 -2.97
C LYS A 552 -14.99 17.61 -3.32
N GLN A 553 -15.44 18.77 -3.78
CA GLN A 553 -16.80 18.99 -4.28
C GLN A 553 -17.02 18.31 -5.65
N GLY A 554 -16.04 18.36 -6.56
CA GLY A 554 -16.17 17.77 -7.90
C GLY A 554 -16.13 16.24 -7.93
N LEU A 555 -15.36 15.61 -7.04
CA LEU A 555 -15.26 14.15 -6.93
C LEU A 555 -16.22 13.54 -5.90
N ASP A 556 -16.56 14.27 -4.83
CA ASP A 556 -17.51 13.89 -3.79
C ASP A 556 -17.31 12.45 -3.23
N ASP A 557 -18.27 11.55 -3.46
CA ASP A 557 -18.27 10.14 -3.02
C ASP A 557 -17.30 9.24 -3.80
N ARG A 558 -16.74 9.71 -4.92
CA ARG A 558 -15.74 8.99 -5.73
C ARG A 558 -14.38 8.94 -5.04
N VAL A 559 -14.18 9.75 -3.99
CA VAL A 559 -12.90 9.90 -3.30
C VAL A 559 -13.06 9.82 -1.78
N ALA A 560 -12.48 8.77 -1.18
CA ALA A 560 -12.49 8.50 0.25
C ALA A 560 -11.61 9.48 1.02
N CYS A 561 -10.48 9.92 0.43
CA CYS A 561 -9.61 10.95 0.98
C CYS A 561 -8.95 11.76 -0.15
N VAL A 562 -9.06 13.08 -0.06
CA VAL A 562 -8.25 14.03 -0.84
C VAL A 562 -7.17 14.55 0.10
N SER A 563 -5.90 14.37 -0.26
CA SER A 563 -4.76 14.88 0.51
C SER A 563 -3.98 15.91 -0.29
N VAL A 564 -3.71 17.08 0.29
CA VAL A 564 -2.93 18.14 -0.37
C VAL A 564 -1.57 18.32 0.32
N SER A 565 -0.52 18.36 -0.50
CA SER A 565 0.88 18.49 -0.09
C SER A 565 1.56 19.60 -0.89
N MET A 566 2.53 20.26 -0.25
CA MET A 566 3.27 21.41 -0.78
C MET A 566 4.76 21.28 -0.43
N GLU A 567 5.62 22.05 -1.10
CA GLU A 567 7.03 22.16 -0.69
C GLU A 567 7.15 22.84 0.69
N THR A 568 8.05 22.33 1.52
CA THR A 568 8.15 22.68 2.96
C THR A 568 9.58 23.06 3.35
N GLY A 569 9.74 23.96 4.32
CA GLY A 569 11.03 24.22 4.98
C GLY A 569 12.12 24.80 4.06
N GLN A 570 11.74 25.59 3.06
CA GLN A 570 12.68 26.29 2.19
C GLN A 570 13.41 27.39 2.98
N ALA A 571 14.62 27.09 3.46
CA ALA A 571 15.47 28.05 4.15
C ALA A 571 16.04 29.10 3.18
N TRP A 572 16.12 30.36 3.62
CA TRP A 572 16.66 31.47 2.83
C TRP A 572 17.79 32.21 3.56
N ASP A 573 18.65 32.89 2.81
CA ASP A 573 19.79 33.61 3.37
C ASP A 573 19.37 34.84 4.19
N ILE A 574 20.12 35.12 5.25
CA ILE A 574 19.77 36.16 6.23
C ILE A 574 19.92 37.61 5.75
N ASP A 575 20.48 37.82 4.56
CA ASP A 575 20.51 39.10 3.83
C ASP A 575 19.57 39.13 2.62
N ALA A 576 18.87 38.03 2.32
CA ALA A 576 17.77 38.01 1.36
C ALA A 576 16.47 38.54 1.99
N LYS A 577 15.60 39.10 1.14
CA LYS A 577 14.25 39.51 1.56
C LYS A 577 13.38 38.30 1.81
N PHE A 578 12.45 38.44 2.77
CA PHE A 578 11.35 37.50 2.89
C PHE A 578 10.34 37.76 1.77
N GLU A 579 10.23 36.80 0.85
CA GLU A 579 9.29 36.81 -0.27
C GLU A 579 8.49 35.51 -0.23
N THR A 580 7.17 35.60 -0.02
CA THR A 580 6.28 34.43 -0.15
C THR A 580 6.22 34.01 -1.62
N SER A 581 6.67 32.79 -1.93
CA SER A 581 6.64 32.30 -3.31
C SER A 581 5.22 32.34 -3.89
N THR A 582 5.12 32.87 -5.10
CA THR A 582 3.92 32.84 -5.94
C THR A 582 4.04 31.81 -7.07
N THR A 583 5.13 31.03 -7.09
CA THR A 583 5.43 30.00 -8.10
C THR A 583 5.70 28.66 -7.42
N GLY A 584 5.36 27.57 -8.12
CA GLY A 584 5.52 26.21 -7.62
C GLY A 584 4.40 25.30 -8.14
N GLU A 585 4.25 24.16 -7.48
CA GLU A 585 3.32 23.10 -7.82
C GLU A 585 2.61 22.61 -6.54
N VAL A 586 1.31 22.35 -6.61
CA VAL A 586 0.54 21.72 -5.52
C VAL A 586 0.27 20.26 -5.88
N SER A 587 0.75 19.34 -5.05
CA SER A 587 0.63 17.90 -5.24
C SER A 587 -0.54 17.36 -4.44
N VAL A 588 -1.54 16.80 -5.13
CA VAL A 588 -2.77 16.25 -4.56
C VAL A 588 -2.79 14.74 -4.74
N GLY A 589 -2.88 14.01 -3.63
CA GLY A 589 -3.10 12.56 -3.61
C GLY A 589 -4.57 12.23 -3.41
N LEU A 590 -5.10 11.30 -4.21
CA LEU A 590 -6.50 10.85 -4.15
C LEU A 590 -6.55 9.36 -3.81
N LEU A 591 -7.31 8.99 -2.77
CA LEU A 591 -7.75 7.62 -2.51
C LEU A 591 -9.18 7.45 -3.02
N PHE A 592 -9.37 6.63 -4.05
CA PHE A 592 -10.69 6.49 -4.69
C PHE A 592 -11.58 5.48 -3.95
N THR A 593 -12.88 5.56 -4.20
CA THR A 593 -13.86 4.52 -3.82
C THR A 593 -14.07 3.51 -4.97
N ALA A 594 -14.66 2.36 -4.66
CA ALA A 594 -14.79 1.26 -5.63
C ALA A 594 -15.59 1.60 -6.90
N ASP A 595 -16.54 2.55 -6.82
CA ASP A 595 -17.35 3.03 -7.96
C ASP A 595 -16.97 4.46 -8.42
N CYS A 596 -15.70 4.83 -8.22
CA CYS A 596 -15.18 6.15 -8.58
C CYS A 596 -15.32 6.49 -10.08
N ASN A 597 -15.45 5.50 -10.96
CA ASN A 597 -15.48 5.66 -12.42
C ASN A 597 -16.87 5.52 -13.08
N ARG A 598 -17.96 5.46 -12.31
CA ARG A 598 -19.34 5.49 -12.85
C ARG A 598 -19.58 6.70 -13.77
N THR A 599 -20.33 6.51 -14.86
CA THR A 599 -20.53 7.53 -15.90
C THR A 599 -21.52 8.64 -15.52
N VAL A 600 -22.24 8.53 -14.40
CA VAL A 600 -23.18 9.54 -13.92
C VAL A 600 -22.75 10.04 -12.53
N THR A 601 -22.55 11.34 -12.39
CA THR A 601 -22.53 11.98 -11.06
C THR A 601 -23.97 12.34 -10.72
N HIS A 602 -24.45 11.85 -9.58
CA HIS A 602 -25.76 12.21 -9.05
C HIS A 602 -25.65 13.51 -8.24
N GLY A 603 -26.56 14.44 -8.49
CA GLY A 603 -26.77 15.63 -7.69
C GLY A 603 -27.98 15.50 -6.75
N PRO A 604 -28.44 16.63 -6.20
CA PRO A 604 -29.63 16.70 -5.35
C PRO A 604 -30.92 16.34 -6.09
N ALA A 605 -31.96 16.05 -5.31
CA ALA A 605 -33.30 15.81 -5.83
C ALA A 605 -33.98 17.13 -6.22
N ASN A 606 -34.82 17.08 -7.26
CA ASN A 606 -35.41 18.26 -7.91
C ASN A 606 -36.39 19.07 -7.02
N ASP A 607 -36.71 18.59 -5.82
CA ASP A 607 -37.46 19.30 -4.79
C ASP A 607 -36.59 20.19 -3.88
N ASP A 608 -35.28 19.93 -3.79
CA ASP A 608 -34.31 20.80 -3.12
C ASP A 608 -33.79 21.88 -4.10
N ALA A 609 -34.54 22.99 -4.18
CA ALA A 609 -34.24 24.08 -5.10
C ALA A 609 -32.89 24.77 -4.82
N GLU A 610 -32.48 24.90 -3.56
CA GLU A 610 -31.24 25.57 -3.15
C GLU A 610 -30.03 24.72 -3.52
N ALA A 611 -30.07 23.41 -3.21
CA ALA A 611 -29.01 22.51 -3.65
C ALA A 611 -28.96 22.36 -5.17
N CYS A 612 -30.11 22.36 -5.87
CA CYS A 612 -30.14 22.32 -7.34
C CYS A 612 -29.57 23.60 -7.98
N GLU A 613 -29.78 24.78 -7.39
CA GLU A 613 -29.11 26.02 -7.80
C GLU A 613 -27.60 25.91 -7.62
N ALA A 614 -27.12 25.57 -6.41
CA ALA A 614 -25.69 25.39 -6.14
C ALA A 614 -25.01 24.30 -7.01
N PHE A 615 -25.73 23.24 -7.37
CA PHE A 615 -25.23 22.21 -8.28
C PHE A 615 -25.08 22.74 -9.72
N ARG A 616 -26.05 23.52 -10.22
CA ARG A 616 -25.98 24.14 -11.55
C ARG A 616 -24.92 25.23 -11.63
N ASP A 617 -24.74 26.02 -10.57
CA ASP A 617 -23.66 27.02 -10.49
C ASP A 617 -22.27 26.37 -10.53
N PHE A 618 -22.09 25.20 -9.89
CA PHE A 618 -20.81 24.50 -9.88
C PHE A 618 -20.51 23.73 -11.19
N TRP A 619 -21.53 23.14 -11.82
CA TRP A 619 -21.33 22.31 -13.03
C TRP A 619 -21.60 23.05 -14.35
N GLY A 620 -22.28 24.20 -14.33
CA GLY A 620 -22.65 24.99 -15.51
C GLY A 620 -23.40 24.14 -16.55
N ASP A 621 -23.00 24.28 -17.82
CA ASP A 621 -23.54 23.55 -18.99
C ASP A 621 -23.42 22.01 -18.91
N LYS A 622 -22.82 21.44 -17.84
CA LYS A 622 -22.81 19.98 -17.58
C LYS A 622 -23.99 19.48 -16.75
N ALA A 623 -24.73 20.35 -16.07
CA ALA A 623 -25.89 19.95 -15.28
C ALA A 623 -27.09 19.59 -16.17
N GLU A 624 -27.60 18.37 -16.05
CA GLU A 624 -28.86 17.93 -16.67
C GLU A 624 -29.81 17.27 -15.67
N LEU A 625 -31.08 17.67 -15.68
CA LEU A 625 -32.15 17.00 -14.94
C LEU A 625 -32.46 15.65 -15.56
N ARG A 626 -32.29 14.58 -14.77
CA ARG A 626 -32.44 13.20 -15.24
C ARG A 626 -33.47 12.45 -14.41
N ARG A 627 -34.39 11.76 -15.10
CA ARG A 627 -35.31 10.79 -14.50
C ARG A 627 -34.66 9.40 -14.46
N PHE A 628 -34.73 8.75 -13.31
CA PHE A 628 -34.21 7.40 -13.08
C PHE A 628 -35.31 6.32 -13.14
N ALA A 629 -34.91 5.06 -13.15
CA ALA A 629 -35.82 3.91 -13.28
C ALA A 629 -36.73 3.70 -12.06
N ASP A 630 -36.35 4.23 -10.90
CA ASP A 630 -37.16 4.34 -9.69
C ASP A 630 -38.22 5.47 -9.75
N GLY A 631 -38.24 6.23 -10.85
CA GLY A 631 -39.10 7.40 -11.06
C GLY A 631 -38.58 8.70 -10.45
N SER A 632 -37.46 8.67 -9.70
CA SER A 632 -36.87 9.86 -9.11
C SER A 632 -36.32 10.81 -10.18
N ILE A 633 -36.31 12.12 -9.87
CA ILE A 633 -35.74 13.16 -10.73
C ILE A 633 -34.70 13.91 -9.92
N LYS A 634 -33.47 13.96 -10.43
CA LYS A 634 -32.33 14.62 -9.79
C LYS A 634 -31.56 15.44 -10.82
N GLU A 635 -30.85 16.47 -10.36
CA GLU A 635 -29.78 17.06 -11.16
C GLU A 635 -28.64 16.03 -11.31
N THR A 636 -27.97 16.02 -12.46
CA THR A 636 -26.88 15.06 -12.74
C THR A 636 -25.83 15.65 -13.67
N THR A 637 -24.65 15.04 -13.74
CA THR A 637 -23.71 15.25 -14.85
C THR A 637 -23.29 13.92 -15.47
N VAL A 638 -23.20 13.88 -16.80
CA VAL A 638 -22.91 12.66 -17.58
C VAL A 638 -21.54 12.74 -18.25
N TRP A 639 -20.77 11.66 -18.06
CA TRP A 639 -19.36 11.55 -18.44
C TRP A 639 -19.16 10.48 -19.51
N ASN A 640 -18.08 10.64 -20.30
CA ASN A 640 -17.78 9.70 -21.37
C ASN A 640 -17.19 8.41 -20.76
N GLY A 641 -17.86 7.27 -20.97
CA GLY A 641 -17.37 5.95 -20.55
C GLY A 641 -16.13 5.45 -21.30
N ARG A 642 -15.55 6.25 -22.21
CA ARG A 642 -14.26 5.97 -22.84
C ARG A 642 -13.14 6.66 -22.06
N GLY A 643 -12.36 5.86 -21.34
CA GLY A 643 -11.27 6.35 -20.48
C GLY A 643 -11.71 6.50 -19.02
N LEU A 644 -10.84 7.08 -18.20
CA LEU A 644 -11.13 7.31 -16.78
C LEU A 644 -12.09 8.50 -16.63
N VAL A 645 -13.15 8.34 -15.85
CA VAL A 645 -14.14 9.40 -15.56
C VAL A 645 -13.59 10.36 -14.49
N THR A 646 -12.85 9.85 -13.50
CA THR A 646 -12.16 10.69 -12.51
C THR A 646 -11.22 11.69 -13.19
N SER A 647 -10.41 11.24 -14.15
CA SER A 647 -9.48 12.09 -14.92
C SER A 647 -10.16 13.05 -15.91
N GLN A 648 -11.46 12.86 -16.21
CA GLN A 648 -12.29 13.85 -16.92
C GLN A 648 -12.82 14.92 -15.95
N ILE A 649 -13.34 14.48 -14.80
CA ILE A 649 -13.85 15.36 -13.74
C ILE A 649 -12.75 16.31 -13.25
N ILE A 650 -11.56 15.77 -12.91
CA ILE A 650 -10.42 16.57 -12.41
C ILE A 650 -10.07 17.70 -13.38
N ARG A 651 -9.99 17.40 -14.69
CA ARG A 651 -9.70 18.43 -15.71
C ARG A 651 -10.81 19.48 -15.80
N PHE A 652 -12.05 19.05 -16.02
CA PHE A 652 -13.20 19.96 -16.17
C PHE A 652 -13.37 20.89 -14.95
N VAL A 653 -13.19 20.35 -13.75
CA VAL A 653 -13.40 21.09 -12.50
C VAL A 653 -12.24 22.06 -12.22
N LEU A 654 -10.99 21.71 -12.55
CA LEU A 654 -9.85 22.64 -12.47
C LEU A 654 -9.88 23.73 -13.56
N GLU A 655 -10.34 23.39 -14.76
CA GLU A 655 -10.50 24.33 -15.89
C GLU A 655 -11.44 25.48 -15.52
N ASN A 656 -12.61 25.17 -14.93
CA ASN A 656 -13.65 26.14 -14.62
C ASN A 656 -13.47 26.86 -13.27
N HIS A 657 -12.88 26.22 -12.25
CA HIS A 657 -12.81 26.76 -10.88
C HIS A 657 -11.39 27.12 -10.40
N VAL A 658 -10.38 27.02 -11.27
CA VAL A 658 -9.01 27.50 -11.01
C VAL A 658 -8.57 28.45 -12.12
N SER A 659 -8.25 27.91 -13.30
CA SER A 659 -8.01 28.65 -14.54
C SER A 659 -7.77 27.63 -15.67
N PRO A 660 -8.24 27.87 -16.92
CA PRO A 660 -7.88 27.02 -18.06
C PRO A 660 -6.37 26.93 -18.30
N SER A 661 -5.60 27.92 -17.85
CA SER A 661 -4.14 27.93 -17.97
C SER A 661 -3.46 26.79 -17.19
N CYS A 662 -4.04 26.31 -16.09
CA CYS A 662 -3.43 25.25 -15.28
C CYS A 662 -3.44 23.87 -15.96
N LEU A 663 -4.27 23.68 -17.01
CA LEU A 663 -4.34 22.42 -17.75
C LEU A 663 -3.09 22.15 -18.62
N ALA A 664 -2.33 23.17 -19.01
CA ALA A 664 -1.22 23.02 -19.95
C ALA A 664 -0.07 22.18 -19.38
N ASP A 665 0.23 22.38 -18.09
CA ASP A 665 1.27 21.67 -17.33
C ASP A 665 0.66 20.75 -16.24
N LEU A 666 -0.63 20.41 -16.33
CA LEU A 666 -1.31 19.53 -15.38
C LEU A 666 -0.76 18.09 -15.46
N TYR A 667 -0.16 17.61 -14.38
CA TYR A 667 0.27 16.22 -14.27
C TYR A 667 -0.85 15.34 -13.68
N LEU A 668 -1.13 14.22 -14.34
CA LEU A 668 -1.94 13.12 -13.84
C LEU A 668 -1.15 11.81 -13.97
N SER A 669 -1.00 11.08 -12.87
CA SER A 669 -0.22 9.84 -12.83
C SER A 669 -0.81 8.70 -13.66
N SER A 670 -2.12 8.71 -13.92
CA SER A 670 -2.79 7.70 -14.77
C SER A 670 -2.63 7.91 -16.28
N ASP A 671 -2.35 9.13 -16.76
CA ASP A 671 -2.33 9.45 -18.20
C ASP A 671 -1.36 8.57 -18.99
N ASN A 672 -0.15 8.36 -18.44
CA ASN A 672 0.88 7.49 -19.00
C ASN A 672 0.40 6.04 -19.21
N TYR A 673 -0.50 5.56 -18.35
CA TYR A 673 -1.05 4.21 -18.40
C TYR A 673 -2.32 4.12 -19.27
N GLN A 674 -3.04 5.24 -19.47
CA GLN A 674 -4.36 5.23 -20.10
C GLN A 674 -4.32 4.71 -21.54
N THR A 675 -3.23 4.95 -22.27
CA THR A 675 -2.99 4.39 -23.62
C THR A 675 -2.98 2.87 -23.60
N MET A 676 -2.22 2.27 -22.68
CA MET A 676 -2.11 0.81 -22.50
C MET A 676 -3.42 0.20 -21.97
N ILE A 677 -4.10 0.87 -21.04
CA ILE A 677 -5.36 0.41 -20.44
C ILE A 677 -6.52 0.40 -21.46
N THR A 678 -6.57 1.38 -22.37
CA THR A 678 -7.69 1.51 -23.33
C THR A 678 -7.72 0.38 -24.36
N GLU A 679 -6.59 -0.29 -24.62
CA GLU A 679 -6.50 -1.46 -25.50
C GLU A 679 -6.98 -2.76 -24.80
N VAL A 680 -7.19 -2.71 -23.48
CA VAL A 680 -7.32 -3.86 -22.57
C VAL A 680 -8.73 -3.90 -21.94
N THR A 681 -9.77 -3.97 -22.79
CA THR A 681 -11.19 -3.94 -22.38
C THR A 681 -11.75 -5.33 -22.01
N ASP A 682 -12.72 -5.39 -21.09
CA ASP A 682 -13.33 -6.67 -20.62
C ASP A 682 -14.54 -7.15 -21.44
N ALA A 683 -15.02 -6.35 -22.40
CA ALA A 683 -16.22 -6.67 -23.18
C ALA A 683 -16.08 -8.01 -23.94
N HIS A 684 -14.90 -8.30 -24.50
CA HIS A 684 -14.64 -9.53 -25.24
C HIS A 684 -14.57 -10.77 -24.33
N SER A 685 -14.01 -10.64 -23.11
CA SER A 685 -13.92 -11.73 -22.14
C SER A 685 -15.31 -12.26 -21.71
N LYS A 686 -16.31 -11.37 -21.63
CA LYS A 686 -17.71 -11.74 -21.37
C LYS A 686 -18.29 -12.57 -22.52
N LEU A 687 -18.15 -12.09 -23.76
CA LEU A 687 -18.64 -12.80 -24.96
C LEU A 687 -18.03 -14.20 -25.13
N ILE A 688 -16.72 -14.36 -24.86
CA ILE A 688 -16.05 -15.67 -24.86
C ILE A 688 -16.64 -16.59 -23.77
N SER A 689 -16.93 -16.05 -22.58
CA SER A 689 -17.52 -16.80 -21.47
C SER A 689 -18.97 -17.23 -21.77
N GLU A 690 -19.76 -16.35 -22.38
CA GLU A 690 -21.12 -16.63 -22.86
C GLU A 690 -21.13 -17.72 -23.93
N ALA A 691 -20.19 -17.70 -24.89
CA ALA A 691 -20.04 -18.74 -25.89
C ALA A 691 -19.66 -20.12 -25.30
N LEU A 692 -18.91 -20.17 -24.20
CA LEU A 692 -18.64 -21.43 -23.49
C LEU A 692 -19.91 -21.96 -22.77
N VAL A 693 -20.75 -21.08 -22.23
CA VAL A 693 -22.06 -21.47 -21.66
C VAL A 693 -22.98 -22.02 -22.75
N ASN A 694 -23.03 -21.39 -23.92
CA ASN A 694 -23.78 -21.89 -25.08
C ASN A 694 -23.27 -23.27 -25.55
N LEU A 695 -21.95 -23.45 -25.65
CA LEU A 695 -21.34 -24.74 -25.98
C LEU A 695 -21.66 -25.82 -24.92
N THR A 696 -21.63 -25.47 -23.63
CA THR A 696 -21.98 -26.39 -22.54
C THR A 696 -23.45 -26.81 -22.64
N ALA A 697 -24.35 -25.87 -22.91
CA ALA A 697 -25.76 -26.17 -23.16
C ALA A 697 -25.99 -27.03 -24.42
N ALA A 698 -25.15 -26.89 -25.45
CA ALA A 698 -25.20 -27.73 -26.66
C ALA A 698 -24.67 -29.15 -26.42
N VAL A 699 -23.59 -29.31 -25.65
CA VAL A 699 -23.06 -30.63 -25.26
C VAL A 699 -24.03 -31.37 -24.34
N ASN A 700 -24.70 -30.67 -23.42
CA ASN A 700 -25.71 -31.28 -22.54
C ASN A 700 -27.00 -31.70 -23.27
N ARG A 701 -27.13 -31.42 -24.57
CA ARG A 701 -28.25 -31.87 -25.44
C ARG A 701 -27.91 -33.08 -26.31
N ILE A 702 -26.64 -33.51 -26.37
CA ILE A 702 -26.25 -34.67 -27.18
C ILE A 702 -26.19 -35.93 -26.31
N GLU A 703 -26.90 -36.97 -26.72
CA GLU A 703 -26.77 -38.29 -26.10
C GLU A 703 -25.38 -38.86 -26.37
N LEU A 704 -24.69 -39.31 -25.34
CA LEU A 704 -23.35 -39.92 -25.41
C LEU A 704 -23.30 -41.21 -24.58
N PRO A 705 -22.35 -42.13 -24.82
CA PRO A 705 -22.23 -43.39 -24.08
C PRO A 705 -21.96 -43.25 -22.57
N LEU A 706 -21.59 -42.06 -22.12
CA LEU A 706 -21.50 -41.60 -20.73
C LEU A 706 -22.00 -40.15 -20.69
N VAL A 707 -22.67 -39.77 -19.62
CA VAL A 707 -23.18 -38.40 -19.41
C VAL A 707 -22.01 -37.44 -19.14
N VAL A 708 -22.00 -36.29 -19.83
CA VAL A 708 -21.06 -35.21 -19.52
C VAL A 708 -21.52 -34.52 -18.23
N LYS A 709 -20.65 -34.56 -17.21
CA LYS A 709 -20.91 -34.01 -15.88
C LYS A 709 -20.57 -32.52 -15.79
N ASN A 710 -19.44 -32.12 -16.37
CA ASN A 710 -18.96 -30.73 -16.39
C ASN A 710 -18.22 -30.42 -17.70
N ILE A 711 -18.28 -29.16 -18.13
CA ILE A 711 -17.24 -28.54 -18.96
C ILE A 711 -16.64 -27.38 -18.16
N LEU A 712 -15.32 -27.41 -17.95
CA LEU A 712 -14.62 -26.55 -17.00
C LEU A 712 -13.60 -25.65 -17.71
N PRO A 713 -13.66 -24.32 -17.55
CA PRO A 713 -12.75 -23.38 -18.22
C PRO A 713 -11.31 -23.44 -17.67
N ALA A 714 -10.31 -23.54 -18.56
CA ALA A 714 -8.89 -23.67 -18.18
C ALA A 714 -7.99 -22.50 -18.63
N SER A 715 -8.33 -21.73 -19.68
CA SER A 715 -7.50 -20.62 -20.19
C SER A 715 -7.70 -19.25 -19.50
N SER A 716 -6.70 -18.38 -19.65
CA SER A 716 -6.67 -16.98 -19.19
C SER A 716 -7.84 -16.12 -19.67
N ALA A 717 -8.28 -16.31 -20.92
CA ALA A 717 -9.36 -15.52 -21.52
C ALA A 717 -10.71 -15.75 -20.80
N LEU A 718 -10.95 -16.98 -20.35
CA LEU A 718 -12.15 -17.42 -19.62
C LEU A 718 -12.16 -17.00 -18.13
N ARG A 719 -11.13 -16.27 -17.69
CA ARG A 719 -11.03 -15.65 -16.37
C ARG A 719 -10.63 -14.16 -16.43
N SER A 720 -10.80 -13.53 -17.60
CA SER A 720 -10.53 -12.10 -17.85
C SER A 720 -9.10 -11.63 -17.53
N THR A 721 -8.11 -12.53 -17.63
CA THR A 721 -6.68 -12.22 -17.39
C THR A 721 -5.81 -12.24 -18.64
N ASP A 722 -6.41 -12.38 -19.82
CA ASP A 722 -5.68 -12.50 -21.08
C ASP A 722 -5.34 -11.15 -21.74
N VAL A 723 -4.11 -11.01 -22.24
CA VAL A 723 -3.56 -9.71 -22.68
C VAL A 723 -4.18 -9.23 -24.01
N SER A 724 -4.64 -10.15 -24.86
CA SER A 724 -5.24 -9.82 -26.15
C SER A 724 -6.37 -10.82 -26.46
N PRO A 725 -7.52 -10.71 -25.77
CA PRO A 725 -8.60 -11.70 -25.84
C PRO A 725 -9.10 -11.87 -27.27
N ALA A 726 -9.34 -13.13 -27.65
CA ALA A 726 -9.76 -13.52 -29.00
C ALA A 726 -10.99 -12.71 -29.49
N LEU A 727 -10.90 -12.18 -30.70
CA LEU A 727 -12.01 -11.49 -31.35
C LEU A 727 -12.82 -12.47 -32.24
N PRO A 728 -14.15 -12.28 -32.37
CA PRO A 728 -14.98 -13.11 -33.23
C PRO A 728 -14.42 -13.27 -34.65
N PHE A 729 -14.30 -14.53 -35.10
CA PHE A 729 -13.75 -14.94 -36.40
C PHE A 729 -12.30 -14.51 -36.68
N GLU A 730 -11.56 -14.06 -35.65
CA GLU A 730 -10.14 -13.72 -35.76
C GLU A 730 -9.23 -14.85 -35.30
N LEU A 731 -9.04 -15.83 -36.20
CA LEU A 731 -8.09 -16.94 -36.10
C LEU A 731 -6.62 -16.46 -36.09
N ASN A 732 -6.18 -15.78 -35.04
CA ASN A 732 -4.81 -15.32 -34.83
C ASN A 732 -4.34 -15.68 -33.41
N GLY A 733 -3.08 -16.12 -33.25
CA GLY A 733 -2.49 -16.39 -31.92
C GLY A 733 -3.21 -17.49 -31.14
N ASP A 734 -3.33 -17.33 -29.82
CA ASP A 734 -3.98 -18.28 -28.90
C ASP A 734 -5.53 -18.21 -28.98
N PHE A 735 -6.08 -18.28 -30.20
CA PHE A 735 -7.53 -18.17 -30.47
C PHE A 735 -8.37 -19.26 -29.78
N PHE A 736 -7.82 -20.47 -29.59
CA PHE A 736 -8.53 -21.61 -29.00
C PHE A 736 -8.37 -21.65 -27.49
N CYS A 737 -9.45 -21.35 -26.76
CA CYS A 737 -9.49 -21.42 -25.30
C CYS A 737 -9.66 -22.87 -24.81
N ASP A 738 -8.75 -23.34 -23.95
CA ASP A 738 -8.80 -24.66 -23.33
C ASP A 738 -9.96 -24.80 -22.35
N ALA A 739 -10.66 -25.92 -22.44
CA ALA A 739 -11.67 -26.36 -21.47
C ALA A 739 -11.62 -27.88 -21.27
N ILE A 740 -11.87 -28.30 -20.02
CA ILE A 740 -11.79 -29.69 -19.58
C ILE A 740 -13.20 -30.27 -19.48
N VAL A 741 -13.44 -31.36 -20.20
CA VAL A 741 -14.67 -32.13 -20.16
C VAL A 741 -14.50 -33.26 -19.14
N GLN A 742 -15.43 -33.36 -18.20
CA GLN A 742 -15.54 -34.46 -17.25
C GLN A 742 -16.84 -35.22 -17.50
N PHE A 743 -16.76 -36.55 -17.51
CA PHE A 743 -17.93 -37.42 -17.54
C PHE A 743 -18.41 -37.78 -16.13
N GLU A 744 -19.51 -38.52 -16.04
CA GLU A 744 -19.78 -39.38 -14.89
C GLU A 744 -18.68 -40.44 -14.70
N SER A 745 -18.53 -40.91 -13.45
CA SER A 745 -17.49 -41.89 -13.09
C SER A 745 -17.80 -43.27 -13.67
N SER A 746 -16.77 -43.96 -14.19
CA SER A 746 -16.94 -45.26 -14.84
C SER A 746 -15.80 -46.23 -14.55
N SER A 747 -16.13 -47.41 -14.01
CA SER A 747 -15.20 -48.54 -13.86
C SER A 747 -14.80 -49.20 -15.18
N ARG A 748 -15.21 -48.65 -16.33
CA ARG A 748 -14.89 -49.13 -17.69
C ARG A 748 -13.79 -48.33 -18.38
N TRP A 749 -13.21 -47.33 -17.71
CA TRP A 749 -12.04 -46.61 -18.23
C TRP A 749 -10.80 -47.53 -18.31
N PRO A 750 -9.99 -47.49 -19.39
CA PRO A 750 -8.79 -48.32 -19.50
C PRO A 750 -7.71 -47.99 -18.47
N GLU A 751 -6.97 -49.01 -18.03
CA GLU A 751 -5.83 -48.88 -17.09
C GLU A 751 -4.49 -48.54 -17.79
N GLU A 752 -4.49 -48.39 -19.12
CA GLU A 752 -3.31 -48.01 -19.92
C GLU A 752 -3.52 -46.64 -20.56
N ILE A 753 -2.50 -45.78 -20.50
CA ILE A 753 -2.55 -44.39 -21.02
C ILE A 753 -2.88 -44.34 -22.53
N GLU A 754 -2.31 -45.22 -23.35
CA GLU A 754 -2.57 -45.21 -24.80
C GLU A 754 -3.99 -45.70 -25.13
N ALA A 755 -4.49 -46.71 -24.42
CA ALA A 755 -5.87 -47.17 -24.54
C ALA A 755 -6.87 -46.10 -24.05
N MET A 756 -6.57 -45.44 -22.93
CA MET A 756 -7.34 -44.32 -22.38
C MET A 756 -7.49 -43.19 -23.41
N GLU A 757 -6.39 -42.69 -23.97
CA GLU A 757 -6.42 -41.59 -24.95
C GLU A 757 -7.12 -41.98 -26.27
N LYS A 758 -7.07 -43.26 -26.68
CA LYS A 758 -7.87 -43.77 -27.81
C LYS A 758 -9.37 -43.83 -27.48
N THR A 759 -9.76 -44.18 -26.25
CA THR A 759 -11.16 -44.13 -25.81
C THR A 759 -11.66 -42.68 -25.74
N LYS A 760 -10.86 -41.75 -25.21
CA LYS A 760 -11.16 -40.30 -25.25
C LYS A 760 -11.35 -39.80 -26.68
N LEU A 761 -10.46 -40.18 -27.61
CA LEU A 761 -10.57 -39.87 -29.02
C LEU A 761 -11.91 -40.36 -29.63
N ALA A 762 -12.38 -41.55 -29.24
CA ALA A 762 -13.67 -42.07 -29.69
C ALA A 762 -14.86 -41.23 -29.21
N PHE A 763 -14.86 -40.77 -27.94
CA PHE A 763 -15.89 -39.84 -27.43
C PHE A 763 -15.87 -38.51 -28.20
N LEU A 764 -14.69 -37.94 -28.47
CA LEU A 764 -14.56 -36.68 -29.23
C LEU A 764 -15.03 -36.83 -30.69
N LEU A 765 -14.82 -37.99 -31.31
CA LEU A 765 -15.33 -38.30 -32.66
C LEU A 765 -16.86 -38.48 -32.71
N ASP A 766 -17.50 -38.87 -31.61
CA ASP A 766 -18.96 -38.93 -31.51
C ASP A 766 -19.57 -37.55 -31.23
N MET A 767 -18.95 -36.77 -30.33
CA MET A 767 -19.26 -35.34 -30.12
C MET A 767 -19.18 -34.55 -31.44
N ARG A 768 -18.14 -34.78 -32.25
CA ARG A 768 -17.98 -34.12 -33.57
C ARG A 768 -19.19 -34.28 -34.48
N LYS A 769 -19.84 -35.45 -34.46
CA LYS A 769 -21.03 -35.71 -35.29
C LYS A 769 -22.24 -34.95 -34.73
N LYS A 770 -22.53 -35.16 -33.45
CA LYS A 770 -23.77 -34.70 -32.80
C LYS A 770 -23.80 -33.19 -32.53
N LEU A 771 -22.63 -32.53 -32.47
CA LEU A 771 -22.53 -31.07 -32.41
C LEU A 771 -22.69 -30.39 -33.78
N ALA A 772 -22.42 -31.10 -34.88
CA ALA A 772 -22.61 -30.55 -36.23
C ALA A 772 -24.08 -30.24 -36.53
N ASP A 773 -24.99 -31.09 -36.05
CA ASP A 773 -26.44 -30.89 -36.17
C ASP A 773 -26.95 -29.66 -35.41
N GLN A 774 -26.18 -29.15 -34.43
CA GLN A 774 -26.44 -27.91 -33.69
C GLN A 774 -25.67 -26.70 -34.25
N GLY A 775 -25.04 -26.81 -35.43
CA GLY A 775 -24.34 -25.72 -36.11
C GLY A 775 -22.92 -25.43 -35.59
N TYR A 776 -22.41 -26.20 -34.63
CA TYR A 776 -21.01 -26.13 -34.21
C TYR A 776 -20.12 -26.92 -35.17
N ARG A 777 -18.89 -26.46 -35.38
CA ARG A 777 -17.93 -27.18 -36.23
C ARG A 777 -16.75 -27.67 -35.40
N VAL A 778 -16.51 -28.99 -35.46
CA VAL A 778 -15.53 -29.66 -34.61
C VAL A 778 -14.45 -30.33 -35.46
N ILE A 779 -13.19 -30.00 -35.20
CA ILE A 779 -12.00 -30.64 -35.76
C ILE A 779 -11.35 -31.45 -34.62
N VAL A 780 -11.35 -32.77 -34.72
CA VAL A 780 -10.75 -33.65 -33.70
C VAL A 780 -9.28 -33.90 -34.06
N GLY A 781 -8.40 -33.72 -33.08
CA GLY A 781 -6.96 -33.90 -33.21
C GLY A 781 -6.41 -34.90 -32.19
N PHE A 782 -5.24 -35.44 -32.52
CA PHE A 782 -4.44 -36.29 -31.66
C PHE A 782 -3.01 -35.79 -31.77
N ASN A 783 -2.41 -35.34 -30.67
CA ASN A 783 -0.96 -35.17 -30.60
C ASN A 783 -0.35 -36.50 -30.15
N ASP A 784 0.98 -36.66 -30.22
CA ASP A 784 1.69 -37.92 -29.93
C ASP A 784 1.37 -38.57 -28.56
N LYS A 785 0.69 -37.86 -27.65
CA LYS A 785 0.46 -38.26 -26.26
C LYS A 785 -0.97 -38.04 -25.75
N GLN A 786 -1.85 -37.30 -26.45
CA GLN A 786 -3.21 -36.93 -26.00
C GLN A 786 -4.18 -36.59 -27.13
N ALA A 787 -5.47 -36.91 -26.92
CA ALA A 787 -6.60 -36.51 -27.78
C ALA A 787 -7.20 -35.15 -27.39
N PHE A 788 -7.69 -34.39 -28.39
CA PHE A 788 -8.37 -33.10 -28.18
C PHE A 788 -9.36 -32.78 -29.31
N ALA A 789 -10.30 -31.86 -29.07
CA ALA A 789 -11.21 -31.36 -30.11
C ALA A 789 -11.22 -29.82 -30.16
N LEU A 790 -10.98 -29.27 -31.35
CA LEU A 790 -11.12 -27.84 -31.64
C LEU A 790 -12.57 -27.59 -32.08
N VAL A 791 -13.33 -26.92 -31.22
CA VAL A 791 -14.73 -26.52 -31.48
C VAL A 791 -14.76 -25.07 -31.91
N LEU A 792 -15.41 -24.79 -33.02
CA LEU A 792 -15.73 -23.46 -33.53
C LEU A 792 -17.22 -23.20 -33.29
N THR A 793 -17.56 -22.09 -32.63
CA THR A 793 -18.95 -21.75 -32.29
C THR A 793 -19.59 -20.80 -33.30
N PRO A 794 -20.94 -20.78 -33.43
CA PRO A 794 -21.64 -19.87 -34.35
C PRO A 794 -21.35 -18.38 -34.11
N GLU A 795 -21.04 -17.99 -32.88
CA GLU A 795 -20.70 -16.63 -32.46
C GLU A 795 -19.27 -16.20 -32.88
N GLY A 796 -18.46 -17.12 -33.40
CA GLY A 796 -17.13 -16.84 -33.92
C GLY A 796 -15.97 -17.10 -32.96
N PHE A 797 -16.18 -17.85 -31.87
CA PHE A 797 -15.13 -18.22 -30.91
C PHE A 797 -14.62 -19.66 -31.07
N GLY A 798 -13.48 -19.95 -30.45
CA GLY A 798 -12.80 -21.24 -30.52
C GLY A 798 -12.51 -21.83 -29.15
N PHE A 799 -12.82 -23.12 -28.96
CA PHE A 799 -12.52 -23.88 -27.75
C PHE A 799 -11.71 -25.14 -28.07
N ARG A 800 -10.75 -25.49 -27.20
CA ARG A 800 -10.02 -26.76 -27.24
C ARG A 800 -10.52 -27.64 -26.09
N LEU A 801 -11.30 -28.65 -26.40
CA LEU A 801 -11.84 -29.60 -25.44
C LEU A 801 -10.85 -30.74 -25.20
N HIS A 802 -10.53 -30.97 -23.93
CA HIS A 802 -9.74 -32.11 -23.44
C HIS A 802 -10.59 -32.93 -22.46
N ILE A 803 -10.54 -34.27 -22.55
CA ILE A 803 -11.23 -35.14 -21.60
C ILE A 803 -10.27 -35.52 -20.47
N ILE A 804 -10.70 -35.32 -19.22
CA ILE A 804 -9.99 -35.82 -18.02
C ILE A 804 -10.93 -36.72 -17.22
N THR A 805 -10.42 -37.87 -16.82
CA THR A 805 -11.11 -38.89 -16.01
C THR A 805 -10.54 -38.96 -14.59
N GLU A 806 -11.26 -39.61 -13.70
CA GLU A 806 -10.86 -39.89 -12.32
C GLU A 806 -9.61 -40.79 -12.21
N THR A 807 -9.27 -41.56 -13.25
CA THR A 807 -8.11 -42.45 -13.27
C THR A 807 -6.83 -41.81 -13.81
N ASP A 808 -6.93 -40.76 -14.64
CA ASP A 808 -5.77 -40.12 -15.30
C ASP A 808 -4.64 -39.73 -14.32
N GLU A 809 -4.97 -39.14 -13.16
CA GLU A 809 -3.95 -38.72 -12.18
C GLU A 809 -3.19 -39.93 -11.59
N LEU A 810 -3.86 -41.07 -11.43
CA LEU A 810 -3.25 -42.31 -10.93
C LEU A 810 -2.35 -42.94 -12.01
N LEU A 811 -2.81 -42.99 -13.27
CA LEU A 811 -2.04 -43.51 -14.40
C LEU A 811 -0.75 -42.70 -14.62
N VAL A 812 -0.85 -41.36 -14.58
CA VAL A 812 0.33 -40.48 -14.72
C VAL A 812 1.27 -40.61 -13.50
N LYS A 813 0.76 -40.79 -12.28
CA LYS A 813 1.59 -41.06 -11.10
C LYS A 813 2.35 -42.38 -11.18
N HIS A 814 1.73 -43.46 -11.67
CA HIS A 814 2.41 -44.73 -11.87
C HIS A 814 3.49 -44.60 -12.95
N PHE A 815 3.18 -44.00 -14.09
CA PHE A 815 4.15 -43.74 -15.16
C PHE A 815 5.41 -42.96 -14.70
N VAL A 816 5.30 -42.06 -13.71
CA VAL A 816 6.47 -41.35 -13.13
C VAL A 816 7.25 -42.18 -12.11
N LYS A 817 6.62 -43.09 -11.36
CA LYS A 817 7.35 -44.04 -10.49
C LYS A 817 8.27 -44.92 -11.33
N ASP A 818 7.76 -45.39 -12.48
CA ASP A 818 8.48 -46.32 -13.36
C ASP A 818 9.46 -45.60 -14.30
N ASN A 819 9.31 -44.27 -14.46
CA ASN A 819 10.17 -43.44 -15.30
C ASN A 819 10.44 -42.07 -14.65
N ALA A 820 11.53 -41.99 -13.87
CA ALA A 820 11.91 -40.78 -13.14
C ALA A 820 12.06 -39.51 -14.02
N ASN A 821 12.41 -39.67 -15.29
CA ASN A 821 12.56 -38.56 -16.24
C ASN A 821 11.20 -37.95 -16.65
N ALA A 822 10.08 -38.58 -16.30
CA ALA A 822 8.74 -38.10 -16.62
C ALA A 822 8.15 -37.13 -15.56
N ALA A 823 8.91 -36.72 -14.54
CA ALA A 823 8.45 -35.79 -13.49
C ALA A 823 7.84 -34.48 -14.06
N LEU A 824 8.46 -33.88 -15.08
CA LEU A 824 7.94 -32.70 -15.77
C LEU A 824 6.58 -32.95 -16.47
N ARG A 825 6.34 -34.18 -16.97
CA ARG A 825 5.05 -34.57 -17.58
C ARG A 825 3.94 -34.63 -16.53
N HIS A 826 4.23 -35.15 -15.33
CA HIS A 826 3.25 -35.16 -14.23
C HIS A 826 2.98 -33.76 -13.68
N LEU A 827 4.01 -32.90 -13.58
CA LEU A 827 3.83 -31.50 -13.23
C LEU A 827 2.92 -30.77 -14.22
N ALA A 828 3.18 -30.90 -15.53
CA ALA A 828 2.36 -30.28 -16.57
C ALA A 828 0.91 -30.82 -16.56
N PHE A 829 0.71 -32.12 -16.35
CA PHE A 829 -0.61 -32.71 -16.16
C PHE A 829 -1.32 -32.15 -14.92
N ARG A 830 -0.63 -32.04 -13.78
CA ARG A 830 -1.19 -31.44 -12.55
C ARG A 830 -1.61 -29.99 -12.78
N GLN A 831 -0.74 -29.18 -13.37
CA GLN A 831 -1.04 -27.78 -13.70
C GLN A 831 -2.31 -27.70 -14.57
N PHE A 832 -2.43 -28.52 -15.61
CA PHE A 832 -3.63 -28.53 -16.45
C PHE A 832 -4.89 -28.99 -15.69
N ASN A 833 -4.79 -30.06 -14.88
CA ASN A 833 -5.90 -30.58 -14.07
C ASN A 833 -6.37 -29.62 -12.96
N ASP A 834 -5.44 -28.85 -12.37
CA ASP A 834 -5.75 -27.83 -11.35
C ASP A 834 -6.16 -26.47 -11.95
N ALA A 835 -5.98 -26.26 -13.27
CA ALA A 835 -6.33 -25.00 -13.94
C ALA A 835 -7.81 -24.58 -13.76
N PRO A 836 -8.83 -25.47 -13.76
CA PRO A 836 -10.20 -25.11 -13.41
C PRO A 836 -10.38 -24.55 -11.99
N ASN A 837 -9.64 -25.08 -11.00
CA ASN A 837 -9.69 -24.57 -9.63
C ASN A 837 -9.10 -23.17 -9.54
N HIS A 838 -8.00 -22.95 -10.24
CA HIS A 838 -7.37 -21.63 -10.38
C HIS A 838 -8.28 -20.65 -11.14
N THR A 839 -8.86 -21.04 -12.28
CA THR A 839 -9.86 -20.24 -13.01
C THR A 839 -11.02 -19.81 -12.11
N ARG A 840 -11.62 -20.73 -11.35
CA ARG A 840 -12.69 -20.41 -10.38
C ARG A 840 -12.24 -19.40 -9.31
N LEU A 841 -11.02 -19.55 -8.79
CA LEU A 841 -10.42 -18.59 -7.86
C LEU A 841 -10.25 -17.20 -8.49
N ILE A 842 -9.63 -17.12 -9.67
CA ILE A 842 -9.38 -15.86 -10.38
C ILE A 842 -10.69 -15.16 -10.76
N THR A 843 -11.68 -15.87 -11.29
CA THR A 843 -13.00 -15.29 -11.59
C THR A 843 -13.66 -14.73 -10.33
N THR A 844 -13.59 -15.44 -9.19
CA THR A 844 -14.05 -14.92 -7.88
C THR A 844 -13.31 -13.65 -7.46
N MET A 845 -12.02 -13.52 -7.81
CA MET A 845 -11.25 -12.31 -7.51
C MET A 845 -11.54 -11.15 -8.48
N THR A 846 -11.84 -11.43 -9.75
CA THR A 846 -12.27 -10.37 -10.69
C THR A 846 -13.64 -9.79 -10.38
N THR A 847 -14.55 -10.57 -9.77
CA THR A 847 -15.84 -10.04 -9.28
C THR A 847 -15.70 -9.28 -7.96
N ARG A 848 -14.81 -9.71 -7.06
CA ARG A 848 -14.48 -9.00 -5.81
C ARG A 848 -13.68 -7.71 -6.04
N TYR A 849 -12.80 -7.69 -7.04
CA TYR A 849 -11.91 -6.57 -7.36
C TYR A 849 -11.95 -6.30 -8.88
N PRO A 850 -12.87 -5.44 -9.38
CA PRO A 850 -13.07 -5.22 -10.82
C PRO A 850 -11.80 -4.84 -11.59
N LEU A 851 -10.88 -4.09 -10.98
CA LEU A 851 -9.63 -3.65 -11.60
C LEU A 851 -8.53 -4.72 -11.64
N TYR A 852 -8.72 -5.87 -10.98
CA TYR A 852 -7.72 -6.94 -10.90
C TYR A 852 -7.41 -7.54 -12.28
N GLY A 853 -8.44 -7.83 -13.10
CA GLY A 853 -8.25 -8.39 -14.45
C GLY A 853 -7.43 -7.47 -15.36
N ALA A 854 -7.73 -6.17 -15.37
CA ALA A 854 -6.95 -5.17 -16.09
C ALA A 854 -5.51 -5.03 -15.54
N THR A 855 -5.33 -5.09 -14.22
CA THR A 855 -4.01 -5.06 -13.57
C THR A 855 -3.15 -6.26 -13.98
N VAL A 856 -3.71 -7.47 -13.95
CA VAL A 856 -3.02 -8.70 -14.41
C VAL A 856 -2.57 -8.54 -15.86
N ARG A 857 -3.44 -8.05 -16.74
CA ARG A 857 -3.13 -7.90 -18.17
C ARG A 857 -1.99 -6.89 -18.39
N LEU A 858 -1.95 -5.80 -17.63
CA LEU A 858 -0.82 -4.85 -17.66
C LEU A 858 0.48 -5.45 -17.07
N VAL A 859 0.40 -6.25 -16.00
CA VAL A 859 1.57 -6.97 -15.44
C VAL A 859 2.11 -8.01 -16.42
N LYS A 860 1.23 -8.78 -17.09
CA LYS A 860 1.61 -9.72 -18.15
C LYS A 860 2.22 -8.99 -19.34
N ALA A 861 1.65 -7.88 -19.81
CA ALA A 861 2.23 -7.07 -20.89
C ALA A 861 3.62 -6.51 -20.54
N TRP A 862 3.85 -6.11 -19.28
CA TRP A 862 5.18 -5.72 -18.80
C TRP A 862 6.16 -6.92 -18.82
N LEU A 863 5.75 -8.08 -18.33
CA LEU A 863 6.57 -9.30 -18.38
C LEU A 863 6.87 -9.73 -19.82
N ASP A 864 5.92 -9.61 -20.74
CA ASP A 864 6.07 -10.00 -22.15
C ASP A 864 7.05 -9.07 -22.86
N ALA A 865 6.91 -7.75 -22.64
CA ALA A 865 7.84 -6.74 -23.14
C ALA A 865 9.29 -6.94 -22.64
N HIS A 866 9.49 -7.60 -21.49
CA HIS A 866 10.81 -7.98 -20.94
C HIS A 866 11.23 -9.44 -21.22
N PHE A 867 10.45 -10.17 -22.03
CA PHE A 867 10.63 -11.58 -22.40
C PHE A 867 10.63 -12.56 -21.20
N MET A 868 9.84 -12.26 -20.16
CA MET A 868 9.77 -13.03 -18.91
C MET A 868 8.51 -13.90 -18.77
N THR A 869 7.46 -13.65 -19.56
CA THR A 869 6.20 -14.41 -19.58
C THR A 869 6.41 -15.91 -19.76
N ALA A 870 7.32 -16.32 -20.64
CA ALA A 870 7.60 -17.73 -20.94
C ALA A 870 8.22 -18.53 -19.78
N ALA A 871 8.81 -17.86 -18.79
CA ALA A 871 9.64 -18.46 -17.74
C ALA A 871 8.86 -19.34 -16.76
N PHE A 872 7.59 -18.99 -16.51
CA PHE A 872 6.68 -19.63 -15.58
C PHE A 872 5.24 -19.61 -16.14
N PRO A 873 4.35 -20.54 -15.72
CA PRO A 873 2.91 -20.51 -16.05
C PRO A 873 2.22 -19.17 -15.81
N GLN A 874 1.15 -18.86 -16.57
CA GLN A 874 0.44 -17.58 -16.48
C GLN A 874 -0.22 -17.36 -15.11
N GLU A 875 -0.59 -18.46 -14.47
CA GLU A 875 -1.24 -18.59 -13.17
C GLU A 875 -0.36 -18.03 -12.05
N LEU A 876 0.97 -18.14 -12.16
CA LEU A 876 1.91 -17.54 -11.21
C LEU A 876 1.85 -16.01 -11.26
N TRP A 877 1.79 -15.43 -12.46
CA TRP A 877 1.71 -13.99 -12.66
C TRP A 877 0.37 -13.42 -12.18
N GLU A 878 -0.71 -14.20 -12.33
CA GLU A 878 -2.02 -13.91 -11.78
C GLU A 878 -2.01 -13.86 -10.25
N LEU A 879 -1.44 -14.88 -9.58
CA LEU A 879 -1.32 -14.91 -8.11
C LEU A 879 -0.40 -13.80 -7.57
N ILE A 880 0.71 -13.50 -8.25
CA ILE A 880 1.61 -12.39 -7.88
C ILE A 880 0.89 -11.04 -8.01
N ALA A 881 0.11 -10.83 -9.07
CA ALA A 881 -0.67 -9.60 -9.27
C ALA A 881 -1.85 -9.46 -8.30
N LEU A 882 -2.28 -10.54 -7.62
CA LEU A 882 -3.35 -10.53 -6.62
C LEU A 882 -2.88 -9.96 -5.27
N GLN A 883 -1.57 -10.02 -4.96
CA GLN A 883 -0.97 -9.57 -3.71
C GLN A 883 -1.47 -8.21 -3.20
N PRO A 884 -1.46 -7.10 -3.97
CA PRO A 884 -1.90 -5.79 -3.47
C PRO A 884 -3.41 -5.68 -3.23
N PHE A 885 -4.23 -6.63 -3.69
CA PHE A 885 -5.68 -6.65 -3.46
C PHE A 885 -6.05 -7.44 -2.21
N VAL A 886 -5.49 -8.65 -2.04
CA VAL A 886 -5.83 -9.54 -0.90
C VAL A 886 -4.91 -9.38 0.31
N SER A 887 -3.78 -8.71 0.16
CA SER A 887 -2.83 -8.41 1.23
C SER A 887 -2.29 -6.99 1.06
N SER A 888 -3.21 -6.03 0.97
CA SER A 888 -2.95 -4.62 0.66
C SER A 888 -2.06 -3.89 1.68
N ALA A 889 -2.02 -4.39 2.92
CA ALA A 889 -1.21 -3.87 4.03
C ALA A 889 0.23 -3.49 3.60
N PRO A 890 0.70 -2.25 3.88
CA PRO A 890 0.14 -1.25 4.79
C PRO A 890 -0.81 -0.23 4.14
N TYR A 891 -1.31 -0.50 2.94
CA TYR A 891 -2.32 0.33 2.25
C TYR A 891 -3.69 -0.36 2.30
N VAL A 892 -4.75 0.32 1.82
CA VAL A 892 -6.03 -0.31 1.43
C VAL A 892 -5.95 -0.85 -0.01
N PRO A 893 -6.83 -1.78 -0.46
CA PRO A 893 -6.83 -2.30 -1.84
C PRO A 893 -6.89 -1.19 -2.90
N PRO A 894 -6.09 -1.27 -3.98
CA PRO A 894 -5.97 -0.18 -4.95
C PRO A 894 -7.23 -0.07 -5.82
N GLN A 895 -7.72 1.16 -5.96
CA GLN A 895 -8.87 1.54 -6.80
C GLN A 895 -8.42 2.23 -8.11
N SER A 896 -7.16 2.03 -8.50
CA SER A 896 -6.60 2.43 -9.79
C SER A 896 -5.60 1.39 -10.31
N ILE A 897 -5.62 1.14 -11.63
CA ILE A 897 -4.74 0.17 -12.30
C ILE A 897 -3.27 0.61 -12.24
N SER A 898 -2.98 1.91 -12.32
CA SER A 898 -1.59 2.43 -12.21
C SER A 898 -1.03 2.18 -10.80
N CYS A 899 -1.80 2.51 -9.77
CA CYS A 899 -1.49 2.23 -8.36
C CYS A 899 -1.29 0.72 -8.11
N ALA A 900 -2.22 -0.12 -8.60
CA ALA A 900 -2.12 -1.57 -8.46
C ALA A 900 -0.86 -2.15 -9.13
N PHE A 901 -0.57 -1.77 -10.37
CA PHE A 901 0.64 -2.15 -11.09
C PHE A 901 1.91 -1.69 -10.36
N ASN A 902 1.96 -0.42 -9.93
CA ASN A 902 3.11 0.13 -9.22
C ASN A 902 3.37 -0.62 -7.90
N ARG A 903 2.31 -1.06 -7.20
CA ARG A 903 2.43 -1.91 -6.01
C ARG A 903 2.98 -3.31 -6.32
N VAL A 904 2.57 -3.95 -7.43
CA VAL A 904 3.15 -5.24 -7.88
C VAL A 904 4.64 -5.09 -8.19
N ILE A 905 5.04 -4.06 -8.94
CA ILE A 905 6.46 -3.79 -9.23
C ILE A 905 7.25 -3.48 -7.95
N ALA A 906 6.69 -2.67 -7.05
CA ALA A 906 7.33 -2.35 -5.77
C ALA A 906 7.43 -3.55 -4.82
N PHE A 907 6.49 -4.51 -4.88
CA PHE A 907 6.58 -5.79 -4.19
C PHE A 907 7.70 -6.65 -4.79
N LEU A 908 7.69 -6.91 -6.10
CA LEU A 908 8.71 -7.72 -6.80
C LEU A 908 10.14 -7.17 -6.63
N ALA A 909 10.30 -5.84 -6.56
CA ALA A 909 11.58 -5.18 -6.30
C ALA A 909 12.10 -5.38 -4.86
N ARG A 910 11.20 -5.64 -3.89
CA ARG A 910 11.51 -5.78 -2.45
C ARG A 910 11.49 -7.24 -1.96
N TRP A 911 10.77 -8.13 -2.64
CA TRP A 911 10.55 -9.51 -2.21
C TRP A 911 11.84 -10.35 -2.15
N ASN A 912 12.25 -10.74 -0.94
CA ASN A 912 13.31 -11.74 -0.76
C ASN A 912 12.72 -13.15 -0.72
N TRP A 913 12.40 -13.67 -1.91
CA TRP A 913 11.82 -15.00 -2.14
C TRP A 913 12.61 -16.16 -1.52
N LYS A 914 13.92 -15.98 -1.25
CA LYS A 914 14.74 -16.99 -0.55
C LYS A 914 14.23 -17.27 0.86
N GLU A 915 13.99 -16.19 1.60
CA GLU A 915 13.66 -16.21 3.03
C GLU A 915 12.15 -16.11 3.30
N ASN A 916 11.37 -15.57 2.36
CA ASN A 916 9.94 -15.23 2.59
C ASN A 916 9.05 -15.79 1.46
N PRO A 917 8.02 -16.60 1.77
CA PRO A 917 7.01 -16.99 0.79
C PRO A 917 6.10 -15.81 0.41
N LEU A 918 5.29 -15.98 -0.63
CA LEU A 918 4.07 -15.21 -0.84
C LEU A 918 2.89 -16.07 -0.38
N LEU A 919 2.24 -15.67 0.72
CA LEU A 919 1.03 -16.32 1.22
C LEU A 919 -0.15 -15.39 0.97
N LEU A 920 -1.20 -15.91 0.35
CA LEU A 920 -2.37 -15.15 -0.10
C LEU A 920 -3.62 -15.66 0.61
N ASP A 921 -4.19 -14.84 1.48
CA ASP A 921 -5.53 -15.09 2.00
C ASP A 921 -6.56 -14.76 0.92
N VAL A 922 -7.06 -15.79 0.25
CA VAL A 922 -8.01 -15.67 -0.87
C VAL A 922 -9.46 -15.87 -0.44
N GLU A 923 -9.72 -15.94 0.86
CA GLU A 923 -11.08 -16.12 1.37
C GLU A 923 -11.73 -14.80 1.76
N VAL A 924 -13.02 -14.92 2.05
CA VAL A 924 -13.75 -14.00 2.91
C VAL A 924 -14.15 -14.88 4.09
N HIS A 925 -13.93 -14.42 5.31
CA HIS A 925 -14.50 -15.05 6.49
C HIS A 925 -15.73 -14.25 6.94
N PRO A 926 -16.93 -14.50 6.36
CA PRO A 926 -18.18 -14.07 6.97
C PRO A 926 -18.41 -14.98 8.17
N ASP A 927 -17.81 -14.61 9.30
CA ASP A 927 -17.87 -15.35 10.55
C ASP A 927 -18.95 -14.71 11.45
N PRO A 928 -20.21 -15.19 11.43
CA PRO A 928 -21.28 -14.63 12.25
C PRO A 928 -21.02 -14.79 13.75
N SER A 929 -20.08 -15.65 14.17
CA SER A 929 -19.70 -15.72 15.59
C SER A 929 -18.88 -14.50 16.04
N ARG A 930 -18.28 -13.75 15.10
CA ARG A 930 -17.58 -12.47 15.39
C ARG A 930 -18.52 -11.29 15.59
N GLU A 931 -19.81 -11.38 15.24
CA GLU A 931 -20.80 -10.32 15.55
C GLU A 931 -20.92 -10.06 17.06
N LEU A 932 -20.53 -11.04 17.89
CA LEU A 932 -20.48 -10.95 19.35
C LEU A 932 -19.13 -10.42 19.91
N ALA A 933 -18.13 -10.18 19.05
CA ALA A 933 -16.78 -9.79 19.43
C ALA A 933 -16.35 -8.49 18.73
N VAL A 934 -16.18 -7.41 19.51
CA VAL A 934 -16.02 -6.03 19.00
C VAL A 934 -14.64 -5.77 18.36
N GLN A 935 -14.45 -6.34 17.16
CA GLN A 935 -13.36 -6.07 16.21
C GLN A 935 -13.92 -5.97 14.78
N GLU A 936 -14.82 -5.02 14.56
CA GLU A 936 -14.98 -4.42 13.24
C GLU A 936 -13.62 -3.84 12.80
N ASN A 937 -13.14 -4.19 11.60
CA ASN A 937 -11.99 -3.50 11.02
C ASN A 937 -12.39 -2.04 10.77
N LEU A 938 -11.54 -1.09 11.17
CA LEU A 938 -11.84 0.33 11.02
C LEU A 938 -11.49 0.88 9.62
N SER A 939 -10.88 0.06 8.76
CA SER A 939 -10.49 0.37 7.39
C SER A 939 -10.62 -0.83 6.45
N ASP A 940 -10.61 -0.56 5.14
CA ASP A 940 -10.70 -1.57 4.07
C ASP A 940 -9.43 -2.42 3.88
N VAL A 941 -8.48 -2.38 4.83
CA VAL A 941 -7.21 -3.13 4.74
C VAL A 941 -7.45 -4.64 4.69
N THR A 942 -6.76 -5.32 3.77
CA THR A 942 -6.96 -6.75 3.49
C THR A 942 -5.79 -7.63 3.95
N GLY A 943 -6.11 -8.88 4.28
CA GLY A 943 -5.16 -9.90 4.73
C GLY A 943 -4.77 -9.78 6.21
N THR A 944 -5.48 -8.97 7.00
CA THR A 944 -5.31 -8.78 8.46
C THR A 944 -6.16 -9.74 9.31
N THR A 945 -7.03 -10.52 8.67
CA THR A 945 -8.06 -11.36 9.31
C THR A 945 -7.82 -12.86 9.17
N THR A 946 -6.76 -13.25 8.46
CA THR A 946 -6.39 -14.63 8.10
C THR A 946 -6.33 -15.55 9.33
N ASP A 947 -6.92 -16.74 9.22
CA ASP A 947 -6.87 -17.74 10.29
C ASP A 947 -5.44 -18.15 10.70
N SER A 948 -5.24 -18.31 12.00
CA SER A 948 -3.94 -18.60 12.61
C SER A 948 -3.41 -19.99 12.26
N ALA A 949 -4.28 -21.00 12.26
CA ALA A 949 -3.90 -22.37 11.93
C ALA A 949 -3.60 -22.52 10.43
N VAL A 950 -4.40 -21.90 9.57
CA VAL A 950 -4.16 -21.91 8.11
C VAL A 950 -2.86 -21.17 7.75
N HIS A 951 -2.59 -20.01 8.36
CA HIS A 951 -1.32 -19.30 8.18
C HIS A 951 -0.11 -20.11 8.71
N ALA A 952 -0.25 -20.79 9.86
CA ALA A 952 0.78 -21.66 10.40
C ALA A 952 1.07 -22.87 9.49
N GLN A 953 0.04 -23.51 8.93
CA GLN A 953 0.18 -24.60 7.96
C GLN A 953 0.95 -24.15 6.71
N MET A 954 0.55 -23.02 6.10
CA MET A 954 1.24 -22.46 4.92
C MET A 954 2.71 -22.13 5.21
N THR A 955 3.00 -21.60 6.41
CA THR A 955 4.37 -21.32 6.85
C THR A 955 5.19 -22.61 7.05
N ALA A 956 4.58 -23.66 7.62
CA ALA A 956 5.22 -24.97 7.77
C ALA A 956 5.50 -25.66 6.43
N ALA A 957 4.60 -25.54 5.46
CA ALA A 957 4.82 -26.06 4.10
C ALA A 957 5.96 -25.34 3.36
N PHE A 958 6.09 -24.01 3.52
CA PHE A 958 7.26 -23.28 3.02
C PHE A 958 8.57 -23.76 3.66
N ALA A 959 8.58 -24.00 4.98
CA ALA A 959 9.75 -24.55 5.68
C ALA A 959 10.10 -25.97 5.21
N LYS A 960 9.10 -26.84 5.00
CA LYS A 960 9.24 -28.18 4.40
C LYS A 960 9.84 -28.08 2.99
N HIS A 961 9.31 -27.21 2.13
CA HIS A 961 9.83 -26.96 0.78
C HIS A 961 11.30 -26.49 0.81
N ARG A 962 11.65 -25.54 1.67
CA ARG A 962 13.03 -25.04 1.82
C ARG A 962 14.00 -26.06 2.41
N HIS A 963 13.52 -27.04 3.19
CA HIS A 963 14.34 -28.15 3.64
C HIS A 963 14.61 -29.18 2.52
N LEU A 964 13.61 -29.45 1.67
CA LEU A 964 13.70 -30.39 0.55
C LEU A 964 14.46 -29.82 -0.65
N ASP A 965 14.32 -28.52 -0.92
CA ASP A 965 15.03 -27.78 -1.97
C ASP A 965 15.95 -26.68 -1.38
N PRO A 966 17.05 -27.05 -0.69
CA PRO A 966 18.05 -26.10 -0.22
C PRO A 966 18.87 -25.50 -1.38
N ALA A 967 18.80 -26.11 -2.57
CA ALA A 967 19.42 -25.62 -3.80
C ALA A 967 18.59 -24.52 -4.49
N LEU A 968 17.35 -24.27 -4.06
CA LEU A 968 16.42 -23.28 -4.62
C LEU A 968 16.15 -23.47 -6.13
N ARG A 969 16.00 -24.73 -6.58
CA ARG A 969 15.53 -25.08 -7.93
C ARG A 969 14.15 -24.51 -8.21
N VAL A 970 13.26 -24.50 -7.20
CA VAL A 970 11.96 -23.83 -7.19
C VAL A 970 12.02 -22.67 -6.18
N PRO A 971 12.57 -21.51 -6.60
CA PRO A 971 12.90 -20.39 -5.73
C PRO A 971 11.68 -19.57 -5.31
N LEU A 972 10.65 -19.47 -6.15
CA LEU A 972 9.42 -18.75 -5.80
C LEU A 972 8.47 -19.74 -5.11
N PHE A 973 7.79 -19.31 -4.06
CA PHE A 973 6.76 -20.10 -3.36
C PHE A 973 5.55 -19.21 -3.16
N VAL A 974 4.43 -19.61 -3.73
CA VAL A 974 3.18 -18.83 -3.77
C VAL A 974 2.03 -19.76 -3.42
N ALA A 975 1.49 -19.62 -2.21
CA ALA A 975 0.40 -20.45 -1.69
C ALA A 975 -0.83 -19.60 -1.39
N THR A 976 -2.01 -20.20 -1.52
CA THR A 976 -3.30 -19.58 -1.21
C THR A 976 -4.06 -20.40 -0.18
N THR A 977 -4.97 -19.78 0.58
CA THR A 977 -5.84 -20.48 1.55
C THR A 977 -6.78 -21.52 0.92
N ARG A 978 -7.01 -21.49 -0.40
CA ARG A 978 -7.85 -22.46 -1.15
C ARG A 978 -7.08 -23.55 -1.90
N THR A 979 -5.77 -23.41 -2.07
CA THR A 979 -4.90 -24.47 -2.63
C THR A 979 -4.50 -25.45 -1.54
N LYS A 980 -4.25 -26.74 -1.87
CA LYS A 980 -3.66 -27.65 -0.87
C LYS A 980 -2.32 -27.07 -0.44
N VAL A 981 -2.02 -27.13 0.85
CA VAL A 981 -0.89 -26.39 1.45
C VAL A 981 0.46 -26.81 0.84
N GLU A 982 0.56 -28.04 0.33
CA GLU A 982 1.74 -28.59 -0.34
C GLU A 982 1.96 -28.02 -1.77
N ASP A 983 0.96 -27.35 -2.35
CA ASP A 983 0.93 -26.89 -3.74
C ASP A 983 1.57 -25.51 -3.95
N GLY A 984 2.18 -24.91 -2.93
CA GLY A 984 2.84 -23.60 -3.02
C GLY A 984 4.03 -23.53 -4.01
N ALA A 985 4.41 -24.67 -4.58
CA ALA A 985 5.40 -24.82 -5.66
C ALA A 985 4.79 -25.10 -7.05
N LEU A 986 3.48 -25.37 -7.16
CA LEU A 986 2.82 -25.89 -8.36
C LEU A 986 3.00 -24.99 -9.59
N TRP A 987 2.80 -23.68 -9.42
CA TRP A 987 2.90 -22.69 -10.51
C TRP A 987 4.28 -22.03 -10.60
N SER A 988 5.19 -22.29 -9.66
CA SER A 988 6.50 -21.62 -9.58
C SER A 988 7.68 -22.49 -10.01
N ALA A 989 7.45 -23.75 -10.37
CA ALA A 989 8.44 -24.59 -11.01
C ALA A 989 8.80 -24.00 -12.41
N PRO A 990 10.08 -23.72 -12.71
CA PRO A 990 10.50 -23.23 -14.02
C PRO A 990 10.42 -24.32 -15.08
N LYS A 991 10.16 -23.95 -16.34
CA LYS A 991 10.14 -24.91 -17.48
C LYS A 991 11.46 -25.67 -17.68
N HIS A 992 12.59 -25.03 -17.34
CA HIS A 992 13.92 -25.62 -17.41
C HIS A 992 14.45 -25.86 -15.99
N GLU A 993 14.86 -27.09 -15.67
CA GLU A 993 15.45 -27.40 -14.36
C GLU A 993 16.74 -26.59 -14.12
N GLY A 994 17.00 -26.21 -12.86
CA GLY A 994 18.16 -25.39 -12.48
C GLY A 994 18.05 -23.90 -12.83
N ALA A 995 17.29 -23.51 -13.86
CA ALA A 995 17.19 -22.12 -14.31
C ALA A 995 16.51 -21.17 -13.29
N GLY A 996 15.77 -21.71 -12.32
CA GLY A 996 14.94 -20.96 -11.37
C GLY A 996 15.63 -19.75 -10.72
N ILE A 997 16.79 -19.95 -10.08
CA ILE A 997 17.53 -18.86 -9.39
C ILE A 997 17.80 -17.68 -10.33
N MET A 998 18.21 -17.97 -11.57
CA MET A 998 18.55 -16.95 -12.56
C MET A 998 17.29 -16.22 -13.05
N LEU A 999 16.21 -16.96 -13.37
CA LEU A 999 14.93 -16.38 -13.79
C LEU A 999 14.34 -15.47 -12.71
N SER A 1000 14.33 -15.92 -11.45
CA SER A 1000 13.83 -15.13 -10.32
C SER A 1000 14.76 -13.98 -9.93
N GLY A 1001 16.09 -14.15 -10.06
CA GLY A 1001 17.05 -13.06 -9.89
C GLY A 1001 16.87 -11.97 -10.95
N ARG A 1002 16.63 -12.37 -12.21
CA ARG A 1002 16.32 -11.47 -13.33
C ARG A 1002 15.01 -10.73 -13.12
N LEU A 1003 13.94 -11.41 -12.69
CA LEU A 1003 12.66 -10.79 -12.32
C LEU A 1003 12.84 -9.70 -11.27
N THR A 1004 13.55 -10.00 -10.17
CA THR A 1004 13.85 -9.03 -9.11
C THR A 1004 14.72 -7.86 -9.61
N ALA A 1005 15.64 -8.08 -10.56
CA ALA A 1005 16.46 -7.03 -11.14
C ALA A 1005 15.64 -6.10 -12.05
N LEU A 1006 14.79 -6.66 -12.91
CA LEU A 1006 13.87 -5.92 -13.78
C LEU A 1006 12.88 -5.08 -12.96
N ALA A 1007 12.27 -5.65 -11.91
CA ALA A 1007 11.36 -4.93 -11.03
C ALA A 1007 12.05 -3.74 -10.31
N LYS A 1008 13.33 -3.88 -9.94
CA LYS A 1008 14.11 -2.77 -9.36
C LYS A 1008 14.38 -1.65 -10.36
N ALA A 1009 14.72 -1.98 -11.60
CA ALA A 1009 14.89 -0.99 -12.66
C ALA A 1009 13.55 -0.30 -13.00
N ALA A 1010 12.47 -1.07 -13.14
CA ALA A 1010 11.12 -0.56 -13.35
C ALA A 1010 10.68 0.42 -12.25
N LYS A 1011 10.94 0.10 -10.97
CA LYS A 1011 10.63 1.03 -9.86
C LYS A 1011 11.44 2.33 -9.95
N GLN A 1012 12.70 2.29 -10.36
CA GLN A 1012 13.51 3.50 -10.58
C GLN A 1012 12.93 4.37 -11.72
N VAL A 1013 12.49 3.76 -12.82
CA VAL A 1013 11.79 4.49 -13.91
C VAL A 1013 10.50 5.15 -13.40
N ILE A 1014 9.64 4.39 -12.70
CA ILE A 1014 8.38 4.88 -12.11
C ILE A 1014 8.63 6.07 -11.15
N ASP A 1015 9.74 6.06 -10.42
CA ASP A 1015 10.10 7.14 -9.48
C ASP A 1015 10.69 8.40 -10.15
N THR A 1016 11.02 8.37 -11.44
CA THR A 1016 11.67 9.50 -12.16
C THR A 1016 10.79 10.21 -13.19
N ASP A 1017 9.58 9.72 -13.46
CA ASP A 1017 8.57 10.23 -14.42
C ASP A 1017 9.00 10.28 -15.90
N GLY A 1018 10.11 10.95 -16.24
CA GLY A 1018 10.50 11.31 -17.61
C GLY A 1018 10.98 10.18 -18.53
N GLN A 1019 10.69 8.91 -18.23
CA GLN A 1019 11.15 7.74 -19.01
C GLN A 1019 10.09 6.62 -19.11
N PHE A 1020 8.80 6.93 -19.05
CA PHE A 1020 7.74 5.91 -18.97
C PHE A 1020 7.79 4.84 -20.09
N GLU A 1021 8.09 5.21 -21.34
CA GLU A 1021 8.21 4.24 -22.46
C GLU A 1021 9.23 3.13 -22.17
N SER A 1022 10.31 3.45 -21.45
CA SER A 1022 11.38 2.47 -21.14
C SER A 1022 10.90 1.31 -20.28
N LEU A 1023 9.83 1.53 -19.49
CA LEU A 1023 9.20 0.54 -18.61
C LEU A 1023 8.74 -0.71 -19.39
N PHE A 1024 8.34 -0.54 -20.65
CA PHE A 1024 7.90 -1.59 -21.57
C PHE A 1024 8.90 -1.82 -22.72
N SER A 1025 10.19 -1.61 -22.48
CA SER A 1025 11.26 -1.88 -23.45
C SER A 1025 12.35 -2.79 -22.86
N THR A 1026 12.64 -3.92 -23.51
CA THR A 1026 13.73 -4.81 -23.09
C THR A 1026 15.09 -4.37 -23.61
N SER A 1027 16.12 -4.51 -22.77
CA SER A 1027 17.50 -4.41 -23.23
C SER A 1027 17.98 -5.76 -23.72
N LEU A 1028 18.38 -5.84 -25.00
CA LEU A 1028 18.99 -7.03 -25.58
C LEU A 1028 20.48 -7.20 -25.20
N ALA A 1029 21.02 -6.31 -24.35
CA ALA A 1029 22.42 -6.36 -23.89
C ALA A 1029 22.82 -7.63 -23.10
N PRO A 1030 21.98 -8.24 -22.24
CA PRO A 1030 22.40 -9.38 -21.39
C PRO A 1030 22.55 -10.75 -22.10
N TYR A 1031 21.95 -10.94 -23.28
CA TYR A 1031 21.89 -12.24 -23.96
C TYR A 1031 23.17 -12.60 -24.74
N ASP A 1032 23.51 -13.87 -24.90
CA ASP A 1032 24.64 -14.30 -25.75
C ASP A 1032 24.35 -14.04 -27.24
N PHE A 1033 23.11 -14.28 -27.70
CA PHE A 1033 22.71 -14.09 -29.10
C PHE A 1033 21.22 -13.69 -29.25
N THR A 1034 20.84 -13.21 -30.43
CA THR A 1034 19.44 -12.91 -30.79
C THR A 1034 19.11 -13.37 -32.21
N ILE A 1035 17.93 -13.96 -32.38
CA ILE A 1035 17.34 -14.39 -33.64
C ILE A 1035 16.25 -13.39 -34.01
N LYS A 1036 16.39 -12.75 -35.17
CA LYS A 1036 15.41 -11.82 -35.74
C LYS A 1036 14.61 -12.55 -36.81
N LEU A 1037 13.30 -12.61 -36.64
CA LEU A 1037 12.36 -13.23 -37.58
C LEU A 1037 12.00 -12.25 -38.71
N ARG A 1038 11.40 -12.74 -39.81
CA ARG A 1038 10.92 -11.86 -40.89
C ARG A 1038 9.59 -11.19 -40.50
N LYS A 1039 9.45 -9.88 -40.76
CA LYS A 1039 8.29 -9.05 -40.32
C LYS A 1039 6.96 -9.40 -41.00
N ASP A 1040 7.02 -10.14 -42.10
CA ASP A 1040 5.89 -10.69 -42.84
C ASP A 1040 5.34 -11.99 -42.22
N GLN A 1041 6.17 -12.72 -41.46
CA GLN A 1041 5.86 -14.01 -40.81
C GLN A 1041 5.55 -13.86 -39.31
N VAL A 1042 5.44 -12.62 -38.84
CA VAL A 1042 5.23 -12.24 -37.43
C VAL A 1042 3.81 -11.69 -37.25
N PRO A 1043 3.09 -12.03 -36.16
CA PRO A 1043 1.80 -11.44 -35.84
C PRO A 1043 1.86 -9.90 -35.85
N LYS A 1044 1.06 -9.26 -36.71
CA LYS A 1044 1.00 -7.79 -36.78
C LYS A 1044 0.13 -7.26 -35.64
N LYS A 1045 0.66 -6.32 -34.86
CA LYS A 1045 -0.10 -5.59 -33.83
C LYS A 1045 -1.51 -5.22 -34.33
N THR A 1046 -2.51 -5.55 -33.53
CA THR A 1046 -3.92 -5.32 -33.80
C THR A 1046 -4.16 -3.82 -33.98
N SER A 1047 -4.70 -3.42 -35.14
CA SER A 1047 -4.99 -2.00 -35.37
C SER A 1047 -6.24 -1.58 -34.60
N LYS A 1048 -6.29 -0.31 -34.17
CA LYS A 1048 -7.37 0.29 -33.34
C LYS A 1048 -8.76 0.33 -33.99
N TYR A 1049 -8.93 -0.31 -35.14
CA TYR A 1049 -10.16 -0.33 -35.95
C TYR A 1049 -10.61 -1.75 -36.35
N LYS A 1050 -9.96 -2.82 -35.86
CA LYS A 1050 -10.29 -4.22 -36.22
C LYS A 1050 -11.71 -4.65 -35.86
N ASN A 1051 -12.36 -4.02 -34.89
CA ASN A 1051 -13.77 -4.28 -34.56
C ASN A 1051 -14.72 -4.09 -35.76
N LEU A 1052 -14.37 -3.18 -36.69
CA LEU A 1052 -15.10 -2.99 -37.95
C LEU A 1052 -14.79 -4.06 -39.01
N GLN A 1053 -13.69 -4.79 -38.87
CA GLN A 1053 -13.27 -5.87 -39.78
C GLN A 1053 -13.83 -7.24 -39.36
N ALA A 1054 -14.04 -7.49 -38.06
CA ALA A 1054 -14.72 -8.69 -37.58
C ALA A 1054 -16.13 -8.84 -38.19
N ILE A 1055 -16.86 -7.71 -38.27
CA ILE A 1055 -18.18 -7.58 -38.92
C ILE A 1055 -18.15 -8.00 -40.41
N VAL A 1056 -16.99 -7.87 -41.09
CA VAL A 1056 -16.83 -8.16 -42.53
C VAL A 1056 -16.50 -9.63 -42.79
N LYS A 1057 -15.99 -10.38 -41.80
CA LYS A 1057 -15.68 -11.82 -41.97
C LYS A 1057 -16.91 -12.71 -41.81
N GLY A 1058 -17.61 -12.60 -40.68
CA GLY A 1058 -18.87 -13.30 -40.34
C GLY A 1058 -18.87 -14.84 -40.38
N THR A 1059 -17.78 -15.49 -40.80
CA THR A 1059 -17.69 -16.94 -41.06
C THR A 1059 -16.24 -17.43 -40.89
N PHE A 1060 -16.06 -18.74 -40.71
CA PHE A 1060 -14.74 -19.38 -40.68
C PHE A 1060 -14.33 -19.97 -42.05
N PRO A 1061 -13.03 -20.01 -42.40
CA PRO A 1061 -12.51 -20.71 -43.58
C PRO A 1061 -12.66 -22.24 -43.48
N ASN A 1062 -12.25 -22.99 -44.52
CA ASN A 1062 -12.19 -24.47 -44.52
C ASN A 1062 -11.25 -25.03 -43.42
N ASP A 1063 -11.27 -26.34 -43.17
CA ASP A 1063 -10.51 -26.94 -42.04
C ASP A 1063 -9.01 -26.66 -42.14
N ASP A 1064 -8.44 -26.77 -43.34
CA ASP A 1064 -7.03 -26.42 -43.60
C ASP A 1064 -6.76 -24.93 -43.32
N GLY A 1065 -7.67 -24.05 -43.72
CA GLY A 1065 -7.60 -22.62 -43.46
C GLY A 1065 -7.79 -22.25 -41.98
N VAL A 1066 -8.52 -23.05 -41.20
CA VAL A 1066 -8.60 -22.89 -39.73
C VAL A 1066 -7.24 -23.23 -39.12
N VAL A 1067 -6.70 -24.40 -39.45
CA VAL A 1067 -5.41 -24.88 -38.93
C VAL A 1067 -4.25 -23.95 -39.32
N ALA A 1068 -4.20 -23.51 -40.57
CA ALA A 1068 -3.15 -22.61 -41.07
C ALA A 1068 -3.19 -21.22 -40.41
N ASN A 1069 -4.35 -20.55 -40.35
CA ASN A 1069 -4.41 -19.20 -39.78
C ASN A 1069 -4.23 -19.18 -38.26
N SER A 1070 -4.79 -20.16 -37.54
CA SER A 1070 -4.62 -20.30 -36.08
C SER A 1070 -3.20 -20.70 -35.64
N CYS A 1071 -2.30 -21.03 -36.57
CA CYS A 1071 -0.94 -21.45 -36.27
C CYS A 1071 0.02 -20.25 -36.21
N ASN A 1072 0.38 -19.81 -35.00
CA ASN A 1072 1.50 -18.88 -34.83
C ASN A 1072 2.84 -19.63 -35.04
N GLU A 1073 3.35 -19.60 -36.28
CA GLU A 1073 4.60 -20.27 -36.68
C GLU A 1073 5.81 -19.80 -35.85
N ALA A 1074 5.91 -18.48 -35.59
CA ALA A 1074 6.97 -17.91 -34.76
C ALA A 1074 6.94 -18.47 -33.32
N ARG A 1075 5.75 -18.65 -32.75
CA ARG A 1075 5.56 -19.26 -31.42
C ARG A 1075 5.91 -20.74 -31.41
N ARG A 1076 5.52 -21.50 -32.45
CA ARG A 1076 5.90 -22.92 -32.60
C ARG A 1076 7.41 -23.10 -32.73
N PHE A 1077 8.06 -22.30 -33.57
CA PHE A 1077 9.52 -22.31 -33.71
C PHE A 1077 10.22 -22.00 -32.38
N TYR A 1078 9.72 -21.02 -31.62
CA TYR A 1078 10.21 -20.73 -30.27
C TYR A 1078 10.08 -21.95 -29.33
N ASP A 1079 8.91 -22.59 -29.28
CA ASP A 1079 8.68 -23.74 -28.38
C ASP A 1079 9.51 -24.97 -28.84
N GLU A 1080 9.69 -25.17 -30.15
CA GLU A 1080 10.53 -26.24 -30.71
C GLU A 1080 12.01 -26.08 -30.31
N ILE A 1081 12.62 -24.90 -30.54
CA ILE A 1081 14.03 -24.70 -30.16
C ILE A 1081 14.22 -24.67 -28.63
N SER A 1082 13.22 -24.17 -27.88
CA SER A 1082 13.25 -24.18 -26.41
C SER A 1082 13.25 -25.59 -25.84
N ASN A 1083 12.47 -26.50 -26.42
CA ASN A 1083 12.44 -27.91 -26.00
C ASN A 1083 13.70 -28.66 -26.48
N THR A 1084 14.10 -28.49 -27.75
CA THR A 1084 15.22 -29.23 -28.36
C THR A 1084 16.57 -28.91 -27.71
N TYR A 1085 16.82 -27.64 -27.33
CA TYR A 1085 18.11 -27.22 -26.78
C TYR A 1085 18.07 -26.91 -25.28
N ALA A 1086 17.05 -27.41 -24.56
CA ALA A 1086 16.81 -27.13 -23.14
C ALA A 1086 18.01 -27.42 -22.22
N GLY A 1087 18.83 -28.43 -22.54
CA GLY A 1087 20.04 -28.80 -21.79
C GLY A 1087 21.28 -27.92 -22.07
N ALA A 1088 21.20 -26.97 -23.00
CA ALA A 1088 22.31 -26.11 -23.42
C ALA A 1088 22.00 -24.61 -23.42
N CYS A 1089 20.76 -24.22 -23.76
CA CYS A 1089 20.38 -22.83 -23.98
C CYS A 1089 18.98 -22.53 -23.42
N LEU A 1090 18.80 -21.32 -22.90
CA LEU A 1090 17.53 -20.76 -22.49
C LEU A 1090 17.11 -19.68 -23.50
N PHE A 1091 15.87 -19.76 -23.98
CA PHE A 1091 15.32 -18.82 -24.94
C PHE A 1091 14.29 -17.91 -24.28
N PHE A 1092 14.15 -16.70 -24.82
CA PHE A 1092 13.34 -15.63 -24.26
C PHE A 1092 12.70 -14.86 -25.42
N SER A 1093 11.37 -14.71 -25.41
CA SER A 1093 10.61 -13.87 -26.34
C SER A 1093 9.40 -13.27 -25.61
N ASP A 1094 8.80 -12.27 -26.23
CA ASP A 1094 7.44 -11.77 -26.01
C ASP A 1094 6.39 -12.83 -26.42
N VAL A 1095 6.31 -13.94 -25.69
CA VAL A 1095 5.56 -15.13 -26.13
C VAL A 1095 4.03 -14.98 -26.19
N LEU A 1096 3.45 -13.91 -25.64
CA LEU A 1096 2.01 -13.64 -25.78
C LEU A 1096 1.69 -12.90 -27.08
N ALA A 1097 2.50 -11.90 -27.45
CA ALA A 1097 2.30 -11.14 -28.69
C ALA A 1097 3.06 -11.73 -29.90
N MET A 1098 4.30 -12.16 -29.69
CA MET A 1098 5.35 -12.47 -30.67
C MET A 1098 5.64 -11.35 -31.68
N ASP A 1099 5.10 -10.13 -31.48
CA ASP A 1099 5.12 -9.03 -32.44
C ASP A 1099 6.47 -8.31 -32.55
N SER A 1100 7.37 -8.50 -31.57
CA SER A 1100 8.74 -8.00 -31.63
C SER A 1100 9.54 -8.64 -32.77
N GLY A 1101 9.22 -9.90 -33.11
CA GLY A 1101 10.00 -10.73 -34.02
C GLY A 1101 11.43 -11.03 -33.53
N VAL A 1102 11.70 -10.99 -32.23
CA VAL A 1102 13.04 -11.21 -31.65
C VAL A 1102 13.01 -12.29 -30.57
N ILE A 1103 13.58 -13.46 -30.89
CA ILE A 1103 13.89 -14.48 -29.88
C ILE A 1103 15.33 -14.27 -29.41
N ALA A 1104 15.54 -14.10 -28.11
CA ALA A 1104 16.86 -13.95 -27.52
C ALA A 1104 17.33 -15.25 -26.83
N GLY A 1105 18.61 -15.59 -26.97
CA GLY A 1105 19.21 -16.81 -26.44
C GLY A 1105 20.30 -16.54 -25.42
N MET A 1106 20.35 -17.35 -24.36
CA MET A 1106 21.40 -17.33 -23.35
C MET A 1106 21.88 -18.75 -23.06
N TRP A 1107 23.18 -18.98 -23.21
CA TRP A 1107 23.81 -20.28 -23.00
C TRP A 1107 23.90 -20.62 -21.50
N LEU A 1108 23.62 -21.87 -21.13
CA LEU A 1108 23.78 -22.35 -19.76
C LEU A 1108 25.27 -22.37 -19.36
N PRO A 1109 25.69 -21.73 -18.25
CA PRO A 1109 27.09 -21.69 -17.83
C PRO A 1109 27.71 -23.08 -17.67
N GLU A 1110 26.97 -24.02 -17.07
CA GLU A 1110 27.43 -25.40 -16.89
C GLU A 1110 27.70 -26.11 -18.22
N ALA A 1111 26.90 -25.86 -19.26
CA ALA A 1111 27.08 -26.47 -20.57
C ALA A 1111 28.36 -25.96 -21.27
N LYS A 1112 28.79 -24.72 -21.00
CA LYS A 1112 30.07 -24.19 -21.50
C LYS A 1112 31.31 -24.84 -20.85
N GLU A 1113 31.19 -25.52 -19.71
CA GLU A 1113 32.36 -26.06 -18.99
C GLU A 1113 32.94 -27.33 -19.67
N PRO A 1114 34.26 -27.38 -19.95
CA PRO A 1114 34.90 -28.55 -20.52
C PRO A 1114 34.75 -29.81 -19.65
N ARG A 1115 34.04 -30.81 -20.15
CA ARG A 1115 33.63 -32.02 -19.43
C ARG A 1115 34.10 -33.29 -20.12
N LYS A 1116 34.17 -34.42 -19.40
CA LYS A 1116 34.43 -35.72 -20.05
C LYS A 1116 33.25 -36.08 -20.94
N PHE A 1117 33.51 -36.59 -22.15
CA PHE A 1117 32.47 -37.09 -23.04
C PHE A 1117 31.62 -38.18 -22.36
N ARG A 1118 30.31 -38.12 -22.58
CA ARG A 1118 29.33 -39.14 -22.20
C ARG A 1118 28.27 -39.22 -23.30
N VAL A 1119 27.69 -40.41 -23.48
CA VAL A 1119 26.63 -40.62 -24.48
C VAL A 1119 25.33 -39.91 -24.10
N ASN A 1120 25.12 -39.61 -22.81
CA ASN A 1120 23.93 -38.91 -22.29
C ASN A 1120 24.11 -37.38 -22.18
N LEU A 1121 24.87 -36.76 -23.10
CA LEU A 1121 24.91 -35.30 -23.23
C LEU A 1121 23.81 -34.85 -24.19
N GLU A 1122 22.84 -34.08 -23.68
CA GLU A 1122 21.61 -33.67 -24.37
C GLU A 1122 21.81 -32.49 -25.33
N TYR A 1123 23.02 -32.35 -25.90
CA TYR A 1123 23.40 -31.25 -26.79
C TYR A 1123 24.64 -31.56 -27.62
N ALA A 1124 24.77 -30.88 -28.76
CA ALA A 1124 25.95 -30.98 -29.63
C ALA A 1124 27.23 -30.52 -28.91
N THR A 1125 28.33 -31.24 -29.13
CA THR A 1125 29.62 -30.95 -28.50
C THR A 1125 30.79 -31.16 -29.45
N VAL A 1126 31.84 -30.36 -29.29
CA VAL A 1126 33.11 -30.45 -30.01
C VAL A 1126 34.23 -30.99 -29.10
N PRO A 1127 35.27 -31.67 -29.64
CA PRO A 1127 36.40 -32.14 -28.84
C PRO A 1127 37.29 -31.01 -28.31
N ASP A 1128 37.60 -31.04 -27.02
CA ASP A 1128 38.57 -30.19 -26.34
C ASP A 1128 39.65 -31.08 -25.70
N GLY A 1129 40.62 -31.51 -26.52
CA GLY A 1129 41.68 -32.44 -26.12
C GLY A 1129 41.14 -33.81 -25.67
N SER A 1130 41.12 -34.07 -24.37
CA SER A 1130 40.56 -35.29 -23.74
C SER A 1130 39.17 -35.08 -23.12
N LYS A 1131 38.57 -33.92 -23.39
CA LYS A 1131 37.24 -33.48 -22.96
C LYS A 1131 36.39 -33.11 -24.18
N VAL A 1132 35.17 -32.67 -23.92
CA VAL A 1132 34.28 -32.02 -24.88
C VAL A 1132 33.69 -30.74 -24.30
N THR A 1133 33.35 -29.81 -25.18
CA THR A 1133 32.71 -28.52 -24.89
C THR A 1133 31.49 -28.30 -25.79
N LEU A 1134 30.60 -27.39 -25.41
CA LEU A 1134 29.37 -27.08 -26.16
C LEU A 1134 29.68 -26.55 -27.57
N ASP A 1135 29.06 -27.15 -28.59
CA ASP A 1135 29.17 -26.68 -29.98
C ASP A 1135 28.19 -25.52 -30.25
N GLN A 1136 28.63 -24.30 -29.92
CA GLN A 1136 27.82 -23.09 -30.09
C GLN A 1136 27.58 -22.74 -31.57
N GLU A 1137 28.55 -22.99 -32.46
CA GLU A 1137 28.41 -22.70 -33.89
C GLU A 1137 27.55 -23.74 -34.61
N GLY A 1138 27.67 -25.01 -34.23
CA GLY A 1138 26.81 -26.10 -34.67
C GLY A 1138 25.35 -25.86 -34.30
N ILE A 1139 25.06 -25.63 -33.01
CA ILE A 1139 23.68 -25.38 -32.54
C ILE A 1139 23.07 -24.14 -33.21
N ILE A 1140 23.83 -23.03 -33.35
CA ILE A 1140 23.33 -21.85 -34.07
C ILE A 1140 23.07 -22.14 -35.56
N SER A 1141 23.82 -23.06 -36.17
CA SER A 1141 23.61 -23.48 -37.56
C SER A 1141 22.42 -24.44 -37.73
N GLU A 1142 22.17 -25.31 -36.75
CA GLU A 1142 20.96 -26.12 -36.67
C GLU A 1142 19.71 -25.26 -36.46
N ILE A 1143 19.73 -24.29 -35.53
CA ILE A 1143 18.63 -23.33 -35.30
C ILE A 1143 18.31 -22.55 -36.58
N LYS A 1144 19.34 -22.11 -37.33
CA LYS A 1144 19.16 -21.48 -38.67
C LYS A 1144 18.50 -22.43 -39.67
N ARG A 1145 18.79 -23.73 -39.61
CA ARG A 1145 18.21 -24.75 -40.50
C ARG A 1145 16.78 -25.12 -40.13
N ILE A 1146 16.44 -25.15 -38.84
CA ILE A 1146 15.09 -25.43 -38.33
C ILE A 1146 14.16 -24.27 -38.68
N GLY A 1147 14.54 -23.03 -38.34
CA GLY A 1147 13.72 -21.86 -38.67
C GLY A 1147 13.72 -21.54 -40.17
N GLY A 1148 14.83 -21.83 -40.86
CA GLY A 1148 14.97 -21.64 -42.31
C GLY A 1148 14.55 -20.24 -42.75
N ASP A 1149 13.55 -20.19 -43.62
CA ASP A 1149 12.97 -18.97 -44.18
C ASP A 1149 12.40 -18.00 -43.13
N LEU A 1150 11.93 -18.48 -41.98
CA LEU A 1150 11.35 -17.67 -40.90
C LEU A 1150 12.36 -16.67 -40.31
N ILE A 1151 13.66 -16.97 -40.41
CA ILE A 1151 14.75 -16.18 -39.83
C ILE A 1151 15.26 -15.15 -40.83
N ASN A 1152 15.22 -13.88 -40.45
CA ASN A 1152 15.84 -12.77 -41.16
C ASN A 1152 17.35 -12.67 -40.85
N LYS A 1153 17.73 -12.79 -39.57
CA LYS A 1153 19.14 -12.75 -39.14
C LYS A 1153 19.33 -13.44 -37.78
N VAL A 1154 20.53 -13.99 -37.54
CA VAL A 1154 21.01 -14.26 -36.18
C VAL A 1154 22.19 -13.32 -35.89
N ASP A 1155 22.13 -12.57 -34.80
CA ASP A 1155 23.21 -11.75 -34.27
C ASP A 1155 23.80 -12.42 -33.02
N VAL A 1156 25.10 -12.71 -33.04
CA VAL A 1156 25.88 -13.34 -31.96
C VAL A 1156 26.89 -12.30 -31.44
N LYS A 1157 27.26 -12.37 -30.15
CA LYS A 1157 28.23 -11.47 -29.51
C LYS A 1157 29.61 -12.10 -29.32
#